data_AF-A0A3N1XQU2-F1
#
_entry.id   AF-A0A3N1XQU2-F1
#
_cell.length_a   1.000
_cell.length_b   1.000
_cell.length_c   1.000
_cell.angle_alpha   90.00
_cell.angle_beta   90.00
_cell.angle_gamma   90.00
#
_symmetry.space_group_name_H-M   'P 1'
#
loop_
_entity.id
_entity.type
_entity.pdbx_description
1 polymer ?
#
loop_
_entity_poly.entity_id
_entity_poly.type
_entity_poly.pdbx_seq_one_letter_code
_entity_poly.pdbx_strand_id
1 'polypeptide(L)'
;MFKKVISFSLIIIFVVLLVNPVTANAAPVTEEQIEDSIVKAANYLMSLQTDRGLWQAGIRINPRETAYFMVTAKYLQIEDMENDLQTSAKWLLEHINKDGGWGFFDEGGKSDISITAIVRLALIVNGVDEGCEELKKSAVFVENNGGIKNSDIFCKTFYSLFDLYEEPWESPNSEIFFPDLSILYLDNTDEHSTYSSMAWGREAGIAMSVIKEYKKRENLHIKAQELNLAEQWMVSHQLEDGCWYTLLGTCLNMIALYEIDSVKHAPRISKGMKWINSNRDPDGYQKRFVLSVWDTSFAISALRKSNIDSSAESLLKAATWIMNAQTQGGGYNWSNVPSGGWSYNEYNILYPDNDDTALAITALNDLHFTSYSTEYKKRMAIEKGKEWLLYMQNDDGGWGTFERFNGDKDYKAPPESTEDPSVADVTGHVLTALASCGYTVDDQVVQNCIEYIKKDQNDQGAWYGRWGLCYLYGTSCILQGLSDIGYDMTDEFVVKAVDWIIAQQNNDGGWGEHFAWWSEKNGITFTKMGPSTPEQTAWAIMALMKVDSDKYMNEIEEGIKYLIENQEEYGGWEHPYYTVLGLNPYKNPYYPHYFSLAALSDYAKIKGIAINTPAENGELRTDQETNLMIDKFSYEDVAEDAISSIKKGVLNFSFEETGKNKFLLGLYNNSKDELEDVIVTVYDESNNDILVAYDFETLKGEERISKSLSFSSEKENQKNLKIVSTYTARGEKREISDSYQVTLTKERNVDISASTIIIIVIIVLLCVCLFIIFKNTNKQLIKFTFKNLGRNRSRTILTFIGIVIGISATAGSISLGQAFDQKLRKDFESFGAGRIIVLPEKVDISVSPPTQTFEKSASLRLDDDVVDELKKIENVKSVCPVINYETTVTFKGESTNCFIQFVDLDTFHQMTPLKIDKGSVLEKGDGLTANVGYDISTKAFSETIEVGDKLKIGNLEVNTKGVFKETDGLSGRIESIVTPNIVIYLPLEMVNKFVSKDYYDVIEVKVIDKNKTKATDEKINNILEDKYPNRIFSTVYTEKLQSTVSEILYQFDLIISFIGVFCLLVSGIGIMNMVIVNITERRQEIGIMMAVGAPYKTIMKTLILELTFLGIIGGIAGFVGGLLVVLITQYIAQILTVPNFAFIFSLSLFLGIAIVLFFGVIPIKKALKKEPIEALR
;
A
#
# COMPACT_ATOMS: atom_id res chain seq x y z
N MET A 1 49.30 -66.35 -14.78
CA MET A 1 48.33 -65.78 -15.74
C MET A 1 47.32 -64.82 -15.13
N PHE A 2 47.11 -64.80 -13.81
CA PHE A 2 46.28 -63.78 -13.11
C PHE A 2 47.09 -62.58 -12.55
N LYS A 3 48.37 -62.45 -12.91
CA LYS A 3 49.26 -61.32 -12.57
C LYS A 3 49.72 -60.49 -13.80
N LYS A 4 49.09 -60.69 -14.97
CA LYS A 4 49.34 -59.90 -16.19
C LYS A 4 48.10 -59.17 -16.72
N VAL A 5 46.97 -59.22 -16.01
CA VAL A 5 45.71 -58.55 -16.42
C VAL A 5 45.46 -57.24 -15.63
N ILE A 6 46.11 -57.06 -14.48
CA ILE A 6 45.97 -55.84 -13.64
C ILE A 6 46.85 -54.67 -14.14
N SER A 7 47.75 -54.90 -15.10
CA SER A 7 48.68 -53.87 -15.61
C SER A 7 48.23 -53.16 -16.89
N PHE A 8 47.02 -53.42 -17.41
CA PHE A 8 46.52 -52.74 -18.62
C PHE A 8 45.44 -51.68 -18.34
N SER A 9 44.81 -51.71 -17.16
CA SER A 9 43.77 -50.73 -16.78
C SER A 9 44.32 -49.43 -16.18
N LEU A 10 45.62 -49.39 -15.82
CA LEU A 10 46.27 -48.24 -15.18
C LEU A 10 46.93 -47.24 -16.16
N ILE A 11 47.00 -47.55 -17.46
CA ILE A 11 47.61 -46.66 -18.46
C ILE A 11 46.58 -45.80 -19.20
N ILE A 12 45.31 -46.25 -19.30
CA ILE A 12 44.25 -45.47 -19.96
C ILE A 12 43.77 -44.31 -19.06
N ILE A 13 43.87 -44.44 -17.73
CA ILE A 13 43.55 -43.35 -16.79
C ILE A 13 44.67 -42.29 -16.76
N PHE A 14 45.90 -42.62 -17.15
CA PHE A 14 47.02 -41.66 -17.14
C PHE A 14 47.12 -40.82 -18.43
N VAL A 15 46.46 -41.22 -19.52
CA VAL A 15 46.43 -40.46 -20.79
C VAL A 15 45.19 -39.58 -20.92
N VAL A 16 44.11 -39.86 -20.18
CA VAL A 16 42.94 -38.97 -20.08
C VAL A 16 43.17 -37.81 -19.09
N LEU A 17 44.27 -37.84 -18.33
CA LEU A 17 44.64 -36.78 -17.37
C LEU A 17 45.63 -35.72 -17.92
N LEU A 18 45.93 -35.69 -19.22
CA LEU A 18 46.87 -34.71 -19.80
C LEU A 18 46.40 -34.01 -21.09
N VAL A 19 45.11 -34.06 -21.41
CA VAL A 19 44.54 -33.19 -22.46
C VAL A 19 43.16 -32.72 -22.01
N ASN A 20 43.15 -31.87 -20.98
CA ASN A 20 42.21 -30.76 -20.98
C ASN A 20 43.05 -29.50 -21.20
N PRO A 21 42.62 -28.60 -22.09
CA PRO A 21 43.33 -27.36 -22.29
C PRO A 21 43.32 -26.65 -20.94
N VAL A 22 44.52 -26.31 -20.45
CA VAL A 22 44.67 -25.17 -19.55
C VAL A 22 43.98 -24.03 -20.28
N THR A 23 42.75 -23.71 -19.85
CA THR A 23 42.12 -22.46 -20.22
C THR A 23 43.14 -21.41 -19.84
N ALA A 24 43.62 -20.70 -20.86
CA ALA A 24 44.45 -19.55 -20.64
C ALA A 24 43.71 -18.68 -19.64
N ASN A 25 44.34 -18.38 -18.50
CA ASN A 25 43.91 -17.28 -17.65
C ASN A 25 43.85 -16.05 -18.58
N ALA A 26 42.65 -15.75 -19.07
CA ALA A 26 42.34 -14.45 -19.60
C ALA A 26 42.68 -13.45 -18.48
N ALA A 27 43.20 -12.29 -18.86
CA ALA A 27 43.55 -11.28 -17.89
C ALA A 27 42.34 -10.97 -16.98
N PRO A 28 42.55 -10.74 -15.67
CA PRO A 28 41.47 -10.30 -14.80
C PRO A 28 40.84 -9.02 -15.37
N VAL A 29 39.51 -8.92 -15.26
CA VAL A 29 38.76 -7.75 -15.74
C VAL A 29 39.23 -6.51 -14.98
N THR A 30 39.51 -5.42 -15.69
CA THR A 30 40.03 -4.20 -15.08
C THR A 30 38.90 -3.38 -14.44
N GLU A 31 39.24 -2.53 -13.46
CA GLU A 31 38.28 -1.59 -12.86
C GLU A 31 37.62 -0.69 -13.92
N GLU A 32 38.39 -0.26 -14.93
CA GLU A 32 37.90 0.53 -16.07
C GLU A 32 36.86 -0.23 -16.91
N GLN A 33 37.06 -1.54 -17.14
CA GLN A 33 36.08 -2.35 -17.88
C GLN A 33 34.77 -2.51 -17.09
N ILE A 34 34.84 -2.63 -15.76
CA ILE A 34 33.66 -2.74 -14.90
C ILE A 34 32.90 -1.41 -14.90
N GLU A 35 33.59 -0.29 -14.70
CA GLU A 35 32.98 1.05 -14.73
C GLU A 35 32.33 1.34 -16.10
N ASP A 36 33.04 1.07 -17.21
CA ASP A 36 32.51 1.24 -18.57
C ASP A 36 31.26 0.40 -18.82
N SER A 37 31.26 -0.86 -18.36
CA SER A 37 30.11 -1.76 -18.47
C SER A 37 28.88 -1.24 -17.72
N ILE A 38 29.06 -0.75 -16.49
CA ILE A 38 28.00 -0.17 -15.66
C ILE A 38 27.44 1.09 -16.32
N VAL A 39 28.30 1.99 -16.80
CA VAL A 39 27.87 3.24 -17.43
C VAL A 39 27.08 2.98 -18.71
N LYS A 40 27.54 2.05 -19.56
CA LYS A 40 26.82 1.63 -20.77
C LYS A 40 25.45 1.04 -20.43
N ALA A 41 25.40 0.13 -19.46
CA ALA A 41 24.16 -0.51 -19.05
C ALA A 41 23.15 0.47 -18.44
N ALA A 42 23.60 1.41 -17.60
CA ALA A 42 22.74 2.46 -17.03
C ALA A 42 22.17 3.38 -18.12
N ASN A 43 23.00 3.82 -19.07
CA ASN A 43 22.57 4.66 -20.19
C ASN A 43 21.56 3.93 -21.08
N TYR A 44 21.82 2.66 -21.40
CA TYR A 44 20.91 1.85 -22.17
C TYR A 44 19.58 1.67 -21.45
N LEU A 45 19.60 1.31 -20.17
CA LEU A 45 18.38 1.16 -19.38
C LEU A 45 17.57 2.47 -19.32
N MET A 46 18.22 3.62 -19.10
CA MET A 46 17.54 4.93 -19.16
C MET A 46 16.92 5.21 -20.54
N SER A 47 17.57 4.79 -21.63
CA SER A 47 17.03 4.97 -22.99
C SER A 47 15.76 4.17 -23.28
N LEU A 48 15.49 3.12 -22.49
CA LEU A 48 14.28 2.31 -22.60
C LEU A 48 13.08 2.91 -21.83
N GLN A 49 13.27 3.98 -21.07
CA GLN A 49 12.20 4.63 -20.32
C GLN A 49 11.21 5.29 -21.28
N THR A 50 9.91 5.06 -21.07
CA THR A 50 8.88 5.75 -21.85
C THR A 50 8.72 7.21 -21.43
N ASP A 51 8.06 8.02 -22.27
CA ASP A 51 7.72 9.42 -21.95
C ASP A 51 6.89 9.59 -20.67
N ARG A 52 6.14 8.54 -20.28
CA ARG A 52 5.36 8.48 -19.03
C ARG A 52 6.23 8.25 -17.80
N GLY A 53 7.52 7.93 -17.97
CA GLY A 53 8.47 7.69 -16.88
C GLY A 53 8.56 6.24 -16.41
N LEU A 54 7.92 5.30 -17.10
CA LEU A 54 7.88 3.89 -16.71
C LEU A 54 8.64 3.00 -17.72
N TRP A 55 9.11 1.86 -17.24
CA TRP A 55 9.58 0.74 -18.06
C TRP A 55 8.46 -0.27 -18.15
N GLN A 56 8.13 -0.70 -19.37
CA GLN A 56 7.07 -1.67 -19.62
C GLN A 56 7.48 -2.68 -20.67
N ALA A 57 7.81 -3.90 -20.25
CA ALA A 57 7.97 -4.99 -21.18
C ALA A 57 6.61 -5.58 -21.57
N GLY A 58 6.39 -5.69 -22.87
CA GLY A 58 5.31 -6.47 -23.43
C GLY A 58 5.66 -7.94 -23.47
N ILE A 59 4.83 -8.81 -22.86
CA ILE A 59 5.20 -10.22 -22.69
C ILE A 59 4.74 -11.09 -23.86
N ARG A 60 5.74 -11.62 -24.60
CA ARG A 60 5.60 -12.71 -25.57
C ARG A 60 5.76 -14.06 -24.87
N ILE A 61 4.90 -15.01 -25.23
CA ILE A 61 4.81 -16.32 -24.58
C ILE A 61 4.86 -17.39 -25.64
N ASN A 62 3.77 -17.54 -26.41
CA ASN A 62 3.72 -18.51 -27.48
C ASN A 62 2.63 -18.16 -28.51
N PRO A 63 2.66 -18.81 -29.70
CA PRO A 63 1.75 -18.53 -30.80
C PRO A 63 0.25 -18.66 -30.50
N ARG A 64 -0.14 -19.31 -29.38
CA ARG A 64 -1.55 -19.46 -29.00
C ARG A 64 -2.22 -18.12 -28.70
N GLU A 65 -1.46 -17.14 -28.21
CA GLU A 65 -2.01 -15.83 -27.82
C GLU A 65 -2.56 -15.12 -29.07
N THR A 66 -1.74 -15.07 -30.13
CA THR A 66 -2.15 -14.57 -31.45
C THR A 66 -3.34 -15.36 -32.01
N ALA A 67 -3.34 -16.68 -31.85
CA ALA A 67 -4.46 -17.52 -32.27
C ALA A 67 -5.76 -17.20 -31.53
N TYR A 68 -5.73 -16.96 -30.22
CA TYR A 68 -6.91 -16.58 -29.44
C TYR A 68 -7.51 -15.27 -29.93
N PHE A 69 -6.68 -14.26 -30.15
CA PHE A 69 -7.12 -13.01 -30.75
C PHE A 69 -7.80 -13.25 -32.11
N MET A 70 -7.13 -13.94 -33.02
CA MET A 70 -7.60 -14.17 -34.39
C MET A 70 -8.93 -14.94 -34.43
N VAL A 71 -9.07 -15.98 -33.62
CA VAL A 71 -10.31 -16.76 -33.53
C VAL A 71 -11.43 -15.93 -32.93
N THR A 72 -11.13 -15.15 -31.89
CA THR A 72 -12.12 -14.30 -31.19
C THR A 72 -12.63 -13.18 -32.10
N ALA A 73 -11.73 -12.44 -32.76
CA ALA A 73 -12.10 -11.40 -33.70
C ALA A 73 -12.99 -11.92 -34.83
N LYS A 74 -12.67 -13.12 -35.35
CA LYS A 74 -13.48 -13.79 -36.37
C LYS A 74 -14.85 -14.21 -35.83
N TYR A 75 -14.90 -14.81 -34.65
CA TYR A 75 -16.14 -15.28 -34.02
C TYR A 75 -17.11 -14.11 -33.74
N LEU A 76 -16.57 -13.01 -33.21
CA LEU A 76 -17.34 -11.81 -32.87
C LEU A 76 -17.70 -10.94 -34.09
N GLN A 77 -17.23 -11.31 -35.29
CA GLN A 77 -17.46 -10.57 -36.55
C GLN A 77 -17.02 -9.11 -36.47
N ILE A 78 -15.84 -8.86 -35.88
CA ILE A 78 -15.31 -7.50 -35.76
C ILE A 78 -14.91 -6.98 -37.15
N GLU A 79 -15.60 -5.95 -37.60
CA GLU A 79 -15.28 -5.19 -38.82
C GLU A 79 -13.99 -4.37 -38.60
N ASP A 80 -13.26 -4.06 -39.68
CA ASP A 80 -12.00 -3.26 -39.68
C ASP A 80 -10.71 -3.92 -39.12
N MET A 81 -10.66 -5.25 -38.99
CA MET A 81 -9.45 -5.97 -38.51
C MET A 81 -8.71 -6.78 -39.60
N GLU A 82 -9.10 -6.68 -40.86
CA GLU A 82 -8.59 -7.55 -41.93
C GLU A 82 -7.06 -7.48 -42.09
N ASN A 83 -6.49 -6.27 -42.10
CA ASN A 83 -5.02 -6.10 -42.22
C ASN A 83 -4.27 -6.69 -41.02
N ASP A 84 -4.86 -6.56 -39.84
CA ASP A 84 -4.26 -7.03 -38.58
C ASP A 84 -4.28 -8.56 -38.50
N LEU A 85 -5.39 -9.16 -38.93
CA LEU A 85 -5.55 -10.62 -39.03
C LEU A 85 -4.60 -11.20 -40.09
N GLN A 86 -4.42 -10.51 -41.23
CA GLN A 86 -3.46 -10.93 -42.26
C GLN A 86 -2.00 -10.85 -41.77
N THR A 87 -1.65 -9.78 -41.04
CA THR A 87 -0.32 -9.63 -40.45
C THR A 87 -0.04 -10.73 -39.42
N SER A 88 -1.01 -11.00 -38.56
CA SER A 88 -0.94 -12.09 -37.56
C SER A 88 -0.85 -13.47 -38.20
N ALA A 89 -1.63 -13.72 -39.27
CA ALA A 89 -1.58 -14.97 -40.02
C ALA A 89 -0.21 -15.19 -40.68
N LYS A 90 0.37 -14.13 -41.27
CA LYS A 90 1.71 -14.17 -41.84
C LYS A 90 2.74 -14.53 -40.78
N TRP A 91 2.70 -13.87 -39.62
CA TRP A 91 3.59 -14.15 -38.50
C TRP A 91 3.53 -15.62 -38.07
N LEU A 92 2.32 -16.16 -37.87
CA LEU A 92 2.13 -17.56 -37.48
C LEU A 92 2.72 -18.54 -38.50
N LEU A 93 2.54 -18.30 -39.80
CA LEU A 93 3.08 -19.14 -40.87
C LEU A 93 4.62 -19.10 -40.92
N GLU A 94 5.23 -17.94 -40.64
CA GLU A 94 6.69 -17.78 -40.59
C GLU A 94 7.32 -18.51 -39.39
N HIS A 95 6.56 -18.76 -38.32
CA HIS A 95 7.02 -19.38 -37.07
C HIS A 95 6.60 -20.85 -36.91
N ILE A 96 6.23 -21.54 -38.00
CA ILE A 96 5.93 -22.98 -37.96
C ILE A 96 7.22 -23.80 -37.75
N ASN A 97 7.18 -24.78 -36.86
CA ASN A 97 8.31 -25.68 -36.63
C ASN A 97 8.51 -26.66 -37.80
N LYS A 98 9.72 -27.23 -37.88
CA LYS A 98 10.07 -28.21 -38.94
C LYS A 98 9.18 -29.45 -38.95
N ASP A 99 8.60 -29.82 -37.80
CA ASP A 99 7.66 -30.95 -37.67
C ASP A 99 6.22 -30.60 -38.07
N GLY A 100 5.96 -29.35 -38.46
CA GLY A 100 4.65 -28.88 -38.89
C GLY A 100 3.78 -28.29 -37.79
N GLY A 101 4.27 -28.21 -36.54
CA GLY A 101 3.48 -27.68 -35.42
C GLY A 101 3.98 -26.33 -34.90
N TRP A 102 3.36 -25.89 -33.80
CA TRP A 102 3.78 -24.75 -32.97
C TRP A 102 3.90 -25.21 -31.51
N GLY A 103 4.84 -24.62 -30.77
CA GLY A 103 5.20 -25.05 -29.41
C GLY A 103 4.97 -23.99 -28.33
N PHE A 104 5.54 -24.25 -27.16
CA PHE A 104 5.46 -23.36 -25.97
C PHE A 104 6.34 -22.11 -26.07
N PHE A 105 7.11 -21.97 -27.14
CA PHE A 105 7.97 -20.83 -27.42
C PHE A 105 7.50 -20.19 -28.73
N ASP A 106 7.62 -18.87 -28.85
CA ASP A 106 7.37 -18.15 -30.09
C ASP A 106 8.35 -18.54 -31.21
N GLU A 107 9.59 -18.88 -30.84
CA GLU A 107 10.63 -19.39 -31.73
C GLU A 107 11.14 -20.77 -31.29
N GLY A 108 10.98 -21.77 -32.17
CA GLY A 108 11.57 -23.10 -31.99
C GLY A 108 10.93 -23.95 -30.89
N GLY A 109 11.68 -24.94 -30.42
CA GLY A 109 11.23 -25.92 -29.42
C GLY A 109 10.35 -27.04 -29.95
N LYS A 110 9.82 -27.85 -29.03
CA LYS A 110 8.95 -28.99 -29.35
C LYS A 110 7.53 -28.49 -29.59
N SER A 111 6.94 -28.88 -30.72
CA SER A 111 5.54 -28.56 -31.01
C SER A 111 4.60 -29.23 -30.00
N ASP A 112 3.55 -28.50 -29.63
CA ASP A 112 2.48 -28.94 -28.73
C ASP A 112 1.19 -29.13 -29.52
N ILE A 113 0.41 -30.16 -29.16
CA ILE A 113 -0.82 -30.48 -29.87
C ILE A 113 -1.89 -29.39 -29.69
N SER A 114 -2.02 -28.81 -28.50
CA SER A 114 -3.05 -27.83 -28.19
C SER A 114 -2.75 -26.50 -28.88
N ILE A 115 -1.49 -26.06 -28.80
CA ILE A 115 -1.02 -24.84 -29.48
C ILE A 115 -1.12 -25.00 -31.00
N THR A 116 -0.66 -26.14 -31.54
CA THR A 116 -0.76 -26.40 -32.98
C THR A 116 -2.20 -26.40 -33.47
N ALA A 117 -3.10 -27.07 -32.73
CA ALA A 117 -4.50 -27.14 -33.11
C ALA A 117 -5.18 -25.76 -33.09
N ILE A 118 -4.99 -24.95 -32.04
CA ILE A 118 -5.63 -23.62 -31.98
C ILE A 118 -5.06 -22.66 -33.04
N VAL A 119 -3.75 -22.70 -33.31
CA VAL A 119 -3.13 -21.91 -34.40
C VAL A 119 -3.67 -22.34 -35.76
N ARG A 120 -3.79 -23.66 -35.99
CA ARG A 120 -4.40 -24.19 -37.21
C ARG A 120 -5.84 -23.70 -37.38
N LEU A 121 -6.64 -23.74 -36.32
CA LEU A 121 -8.01 -23.20 -36.34
C LEU A 121 -8.00 -21.72 -36.71
N ALA A 122 -7.16 -20.92 -36.06
CA ALA A 122 -7.04 -19.48 -36.30
C ALA A 122 -6.75 -19.14 -37.75
N LEU A 123 -5.79 -19.84 -38.38
CA LEU A 123 -5.42 -19.63 -39.78
C LEU A 123 -6.59 -19.97 -40.72
N ILE A 124 -7.28 -21.10 -40.49
CA ILE A 124 -8.37 -21.56 -41.35
C ILE A 124 -9.58 -20.63 -41.28
N VAL A 125 -10.02 -20.26 -40.06
CA VAL A 125 -11.20 -19.38 -39.91
C VAL A 125 -10.96 -17.97 -40.45
N ASN A 126 -9.68 -17.57 -40.55
CA ASN A 126 -9.26 -16.31 -41.17
C ASN A 126 -8.90 -16.44 -42.66
N GLY A 127 -9.25 -17.56 -43.31
CA GLY A 127 -9.21 -17.67 -44.77
C GLY A 127 -7.87 -18.06 -45.38
N VAL A 128 -6.92 -18.56 -44.59
CA VAL A 128 -5.68 -19.15 -45.12
C VAL A 128 -6.01 -20.46 -45.84
N ASP A 129 -5.50 -20.63 -47.06
CA ASP A 129 -5.76 -21.82 -47.89
C ASP A 129 -5.26 -23.11 -47.22
N GLU A 130 -6.18 -24.02 -46.88
CA GLU A 130 -5.87 -25.35 -46.35
C GLU A 130 -4.97 -26.18 -47.28
N GLY A 131 -4.88 -25.81 -48.55
CA GLY A 131 -3.98 -26.37 -49.54
C GLY A 131 -2.51 -26.00 -49.36
N CYS A 132 -2.15 -25.01 -48.54
CA CYS A 132 -0.76 -24.61 -48.33
C CYS A 132 0.07 -25.71 -47.64
N GLU A 133 1.39 -25.66 -47.81
CA GLU A 133 2.28 -26.70 -47.31
C GLU A 133 2.28 -26.74 -45.77
N GLU A 134 2.20 -25.57 -45.14
CA GLU A 134 2.20 -25.35 -43.71
C GLU A 134 0.97 -25.98 -43.04
N LEU A 135 -0.25 -25.71 -43.54
CA LEU A 135 -1.49 -26.26 -42.99
C LEU A 135 -1.65 -27.77 -43.24
N LYS A 136 -1.05 -28.30 -44.31
CA LYS A 136 -0.95 -29.75 -44.52
C LYS A 136 -0.04 -30.42 -43.49
N LYS A 137 1.12 -29.82 -43.21
CA LYS A 137 2.04 -30.33 -42.19
C LYS A 137 1.42 -30.28 -40.79
N SER A 138 0.74 -29.20 -40.45
CA SER A 138 0.08 -29.07 -39.15
C SER A 138 -1.10 -30.04 -38.98
N ALA A 139 -1.86 -30.32 -40.04
CA ALA A 139 -2.89 -31.36 -40.02
C ALA A 139 -2.28 -32.74 -39.70
N VAL A 140 -1.21 -33.12 -40.39
CA VAL A 140 -0.49 -34.39 -40.15
C VAL A 140 0.06 -34.44 -38.71
N PHE A 141 0.60 -33.33 -38.20
CA PHE A 141 1.08 -33.26 -36.82
C PHE A 141 -0.05 -33.50 -35.81
N VAL A 142 -1.19 -32.81 -35.96
CA VAL A 142 -2.35 -32.96 -35.07
C VAL A 142 -2.90 -34.38 -35.12
N GLU A 143 -3.01 -34.98 -36.31
CA GLU A 143 -3.45 -36.37 -36.47
C GLU A 143 -2.51 -37.36 -35.78
N ASN A 144 -1.19 -37.23 -35.99
CA ASN A 144 -0.18 -38.12 -35.41
C ASN A 144 -0.12 -38.04 -33.87
N ASN A 145 -0.54 -36.93 -33.28
CA ASN A 145 -0.57 -36.74 -31.83
C ASN A 145 -1.94 -37.06 -31.20
N GLY A 146 -2.87 -37.65 -31.96
CA GLY A 146 -4.15 -38.15 -31.45
C GLY A 146 -5.31 -37.16 -31.58
N GLY A 147 -5.16 -36.12 -32.40
CA GLY A 147 -6.21 -35.17 -32.77
C GLY A 147 -6.66 -34.27 -31.62
N ILE A 148 -7.73 -33.50 -31.87
CA ILE A 148 -8.29 -32.52 -30.92
C ILE A 148 -8.71 -33.17 -29.60
N LYS A 149 -9.02 -34.46 -29.57
CA LYS A 149 -9.32 -35.19 -28.33
C LYS A 149 -8.18 -35.10 -27.29
N ASN A 150 -6.93 -35.06 -27.77
CA ASN A 150 -5.74 -34.99 -26.94
C ASN A 150 -5.26 -33.56 -26.65
N SER A 151 -5.95 -32.52 -27.12
CA SER A 151 -5.62 -31.13 -26.75
C SER A 151 -6.20 -30.72 -25.40
N ASP A 152 -5.72 -29.59 -24.88
CA ASP A 152 -6.18 -28.97 -23.65
C ASP A 152 -7.62 -28.46 -23.76
N ILE A 153 -8.18 -28.10 -22.59
CA ILE A 153 -9.58 -27.70 -22.52
C ILE A 153 -9.86 -26.39 -23.27
N PHE A 154 -8.94 -25.43 -23.22
CA PHE A 154 -9.09 -24.15 -23.90
C PHE A 154 -9.19 -24.35 -25.41
N CYS A 155 -8.29 -25.15 -25.99
CA CYS A 155 -8.32 -25.51 -27.41
C CYS A 155 -9.67 -26.12 -27.80
N LYS A 156 -10.15 -27.11 -27.03
CA LYS A 156 -11.43 -27.76 -27.29
C LYS A 156 -12.61 -26.78 -27.19
N THR A 157 -12.59 -25.85 -26.22
CA THR A 157 -13.60 -24.78 -26.11
C THR A 157 -13.63 -23.91 -27.36
N PHE A 158 -12.49 -23.43 -27.87
CA PHE A 158 -12.46 -22.63 -29.10
C PHE A 158 -12.90 -23.41 -30.35
N TYR A 159 -12.58 -24.71 -30.46
CA TYR A 159 -13.11 -25.55 -31.54
C TYR A 159 -14.64 -25.71 -31.47
N SER A 160 -15.20 -25.81 -30.26
CA SER A 160 -16.65 -25.91 -30.06
C SER A 160 -17.40 -24.64 -30.45
N LEU A 161 -16.73 -23.48 -30.49
CA LEU A 161 -17.31 -22.23 -30.98
C LEU A 161 -17.76 -22.34 -32.44
N PHE A 162 -17.05 -23.14 -33.26
CA PHE A 162 -17.35 -23.35 -34.68
C PHE A 162 -18.01 -24.71 -34.96
N ASP A 163 -18.52 -25.38 -33.93
CA ASP A 163 -19.15 -26.70 -34.02
C ASP A 163 -18.22 -27.77 -34.62
N LEU A 164 -16.90 -27.60 -34.43
CA LEU A 164 -15.84 -28.50 -34.94
C LEU A 164 -15.37 -29.55 -33.91
N TYR A 165 -15.88 -29.48 -32.67
CA TYR A 165 -15.61 -30.48 -31.64
C TYR A 165 -16.83 -30.63 -30.72
N GLU A 166 -17.33 -31.86 -30.63
CA GLU A 166 -18.47 -32.21 -29.78
C GLU A 166 -17.96 -32.47 -28.35
N GLU A 167 -18.55 -31.75 -27.38
CA GLU A 167 -18.38 -31.96 -25.93
C GLU A 167 -16.97 -31.77 -25.32
N PRO A 168 -16.39 -30.55 -25.33
CA PRO A 168 -15.21 -30.25 -24.49
C PRO A 168 -15.45 -30.53 -22.99
N TRP A 169 -16.71 -30.45 -22.56
CA TRP A 169 -17.16 -30.36 -21.18
C TRP A 169 -17.07 -31.66 -20.36
N GLU A 170 -16.86 -32.82 -21.00
CA GLU A 170 -16.79 -34.13 -20.32
C GLU A 170 -15.35 -34.59 -20.03
N SER A 171 -14.37 -33.70 -20.18
CA SER A 171 -12.97 -34.00 -19.89
C SER A 171 -12.71 -34.21 -18.38
N PRO A 172 -11.74 -35.05 -17.97
CA PRO A 172 -11.27 -35.09 -16.59
C PRO A 172 -10.89 -33.68 -16.10
N ASN A 173 -11.25 -33.32 -14.87
CA ASN A 173 -11.06 -31.98 -14.27
C ASN A 173 -11.92 -30.86 -14.89
N SER A 174 -12.99 -31.19 -15.61
CA SER A 174 -13.91 -30.18 -16.17
C SER A 174 -14.56 -29.29 -15.11
N GLU A 175 -14.75 -29.78 -13.87
CA GLU A 175 -15.30 -28.97 -12.78
C GLU A 175 -14.41 -27.77 -12.39
N ILE A 176 -13.09 -27.87 -12.61
CA ILE A 176 -12.13 -26.78 -12.33
C ILE A 176 -12.26 -25.66 -13.37
N PHE A 177 -12.40 -26.02 -14.65
CA PHE A 177 -12.44 -25.05 -15.75
C PHE A 177 -13.85 -24.61 -16.14
N PHE A 178 -14.88 -25.31 -15.66
CA PHE A 178 -16.30 -24.98 -15.82
C PHE A 178 -16.99 -25.03 -14.45
N PRO A 179 -16.65 -24.10 -13.54
CA PRO A 179 -17.29 -24.05 -12.24
C PRO A 179 -18.81 -23.91 -12.35
N ASP A 180 -19.54 -24.57 -11.45
CA ASP A 180 -20.97 -24.36 -11.29
C ASP A 180 -21.21 -22.90 -10.88
N LEU A 181 -21.93 -22.12 -11.67
CA LEU A 181 -22.12 -20.69 -11.42
C LEU A 181 -22.88 -20.36 -10.13
N SER A 182 -23.45 -21.35 -9.44
CA SER A 182 -23.96 -21.18 -8.08
C SER A 182 -22.87 -20.81 -7.05
N ILE A 183 -21.59 -21.02 -7.36
CA ILE A 183 -20.48 -20.53 -6.51
C ILE A 183 -20.46 -19.00 -6.37
N LEU A 184 -21.11 -18.27 -7.29
CA LEU A 184 -21.28 -16.82 -7.18
C LEU A 184 -22.26 -16.40 -6.06
N TYR A 185 -23.01 -17.33 -5.47
CA TYR A 185 -23.83 -17.08 -4.27
C TYR A 185 -23.07 -17.28 -2.96
N LEU A 186 -21.90 -17.92 -3.00
CA LEU A 186 -21.17 -18.26 -1.80
C LEU A 186 -20.48 -17.02 -1.22
N ASP A 187 -20.49 -16.92 0.10
CA ASP A 187 -19.68 -15.92 0.81
C ASP A 187 -18.20 -16.19 0.53
N ASN A 188 -17.39 -15.14 0.57
CA ASN A 188 -15.97 -15.17 0.29
C ASN A 188 -15.16 -15.96 1.34
N THR A 189 -15.78 -16.21 2.49
CA THR A 189 -15.23 -17.03 3.58
C THR A 189 -15.49 -18.53 3.41
N ASP A 190 -16.25 -18.94 2.40
CA ASP A 190 -16.54 -20.34 2.10
C ASP A 190 -15.38 -20.98 1.33
N GLU A 191 -14.93 -22.17 1.75
CA GLU A 191 -13.84 -22.90 1.12
C GLU A 191 -14.13 -23.31 -0.34
N HIS A 192 -15.40 -23.37 -0.72
CA HIS A 192 -15.87 -23.68 -2.08
C HIS A 192 -16.23 -22.43 -2.89
N SER A 193 -15.99 -21.22 -2.35
CA SER A 193 -16.22 -19.96 -3.05
C SER A 193 -15.33 -19.80 -4.28
N THR A 194 -15.71 -18.94 -5.25
CA THR A 194 -14.83 -18.57 -6.37
C THR A 194 -13.45 -18.06 -5.92
N TYR A 195 -13.36 -17.53 -4.70
CA TYR A 195 -12.16 -16.96 -4.07
C TYR A 195 -11.20 -17.98 -3.44
N SER A 196 -11.45 -19.27 -3.60
CA SER A 196 -10.43 -20.30 -3.35
C SER A 196 -9.52 -20.54 -4.55
N SER A 197 -9.85 -20.01 -5.74
CA SER A 197 -9.07 -20.12 -6.97
C SER A 197 -8.37 -18.80 -7.33
N MET A 198 -7.13 -18.90 -7.83
CA MET A 198 -6.34 -17.79 -8.37
C MET A 198 -7.17 -16.92 -9.33
N ALA A 199 -6.92 -15.61 -9.27
CA ALA A 199 -7.59 -14.58 -10.07
C ALA A 199 -7.77 -14.98 -11.55
N TRP A 200 -6.71 -15.46 -12.20
CA TRP A 200 -6.75 -15.82 -13.63
C TRP A 200 -7.65 -17.02 -13.95
N GLY A 201 -7.67 -18.04 -13.09
CA GLY A 201 -8.43 -19.26 -13.31
C GLY A 201 -9.93 -19.00 -13.19
N ARG A 202 -10.29 -18.12 -12.25
CA ARG A 202 -11.65 -17.65 -12.03
C ARG A 202 -12.19 -16.80 -13.19
N GLU A 203 -11.40 -15.83 -13.67
CA GLU A 203 -11.75 -14.98 -14.81
C GLU A 203 -12.08 -15.82 -16.06
N ALA A 204 -11.21 -16.78 -16.38
CA ALA A 204 -11.45 -17.67 -17.52
C ALA A 204 -12.60 -18.66 -17.26
N GLY A 205 -12.67 -19.23 -16.04
CA GLY A 205 -13.63 -20.27 -15.68
C GLY A 205 -15.09 -19.81 -15.71
N ILE A 206 -15.38 -18.61 -15.19
CA ILE A 206 -16.75 -18.05 -15.21
C ILE A 206 -17.22 -17.86 -16.66
N ALA A 207 -16.40 -17.23 -17.50
CA ALA A 207 -16.72 -17.03 -18.91
C ALA A 207 -16.88 -18.37 -19.66
N MET A 208 -16.01 -19.34 -19.39
CA MET A 208 -16.10 -20.69 -19.98
C MET A 208 -17.37 -21.43 -19.58
N SER A 209 -17.84 -21.31 -18.33
CA SER A 209 -19.11 -21.86 -17.87
C SER A 209 -20.31 -21.23 -18.59
N VAL A 210 -20.29 -19.92 -18.85
CA VAL A 210 -21.33 -19.26 -19.66
C VAL A 210 -21.32 -19.80 -21.09
N ILE A 211 -20.16 -19.87 -21.73
CA ILE A 211 -20.01 -20.39 -23.10
C ILE A 211 -20.53 -21.83 -23.21
N LYS A 212 -20.20 -22.67 -22.23
CA LYS A 212 -20.68 -24.06 -22.13
C LYS A 212 -22.19 -24.16 -22.17
N GLU A 213 -22.88 -23.39 -21.33
CA GLU A 213 -24.34 -23.42 -21.22
C GLU A 213 -25.01 -22.96 -22.53
N TYR A 214 -24.44 -21.94 -23.18
CA TYR A 214 -24.94 -21.44 -24.46
C TYR A 214 -24.71 -22.41 -25.63
N LYS A 215 -23.65 -23.23 -25.60
CA LYS A 215 -23.41 -24.25 -26.61
C LYS A 215 -24.25 -25.53 -26.44
N LYS A 216 -24.72 -25.85 -25.23
CA LYS A 216 -25.57 -27.04 -24.95
C LYS A 216 -27.08 -26.85 -25.22
N ARG A 217 -27.47 -25.83 -26.01
CA ARG A 217 -28.86 -25.33 -26.23
C ARG A 217 -29.86 -26.32 -26.87
N GLU A 218 -30.15 -27.45 -26.22
CA GLU A 218 -31.48 -28.07 -26.29
C GLU A 218 -32.35 -27.73 -25.06
N ASN A 219 -31.73 -27.45 -23.90
CA ASN A 219 -32.34 -26.79 -22.74
C ASN A 219 -31.23 -26.15 -21.90
N LEU A 220 -31.26 -24.84 -21.67
CA LEU A 220 -30.34 -24.20 -20.72
C LEU A 220 -30.54 -24.82 -19.33
N HIS A 221 -29.49 -25.44 -18.78
CA HIS A 221 -29.55 -26.09 -17.46
C HIS A 221 -29.23 -25.12 -16.32
N ILE A 222 -28.73 -23.92 -16.65
CA ILE A 222 -28.46 -22.83 -15.72
C ILE A 222 -29.72 -22.05 -15.34
N LYS A 223 -29.84 -21.67 -14.06
CA LYS A 223 -30.93 -20.78 -13.63
C LYS A 223 -30.68 -19.38 -14.17
N ALA A 224 -31.74 -18.69 -14.62
CA ALA A 224 -31.64 -17.30 -15.08
C ALA A 224 -30.96 -16.34 -14.07
N GLN A 225 -31.06 -16.65 -12.77
CA GLN A 225 -30.39 -15.89 -11.71
C GLN A 225 -28.87 -16.10 -11.69
N GLU A 226 -28.39 -17.32 -11.91
CA GLU A 226 -26.94 -17.66 -11.96
C GLU A 226 -26.29 -17.01 -13.17
N LEU A 227 -26.97 -17.03 -14.32
CA LEU A 227 -26.50 -16.36 -15.53
C LEU A 227 -26.43 -14.84 -15.36
N ASN A 228 -27.44 -14.23 -14.74
CA ASN A 228 -27.43 -12.79 -14.44
C ASN A 228 -26.27 -12.41 -13.50
N LEU A 229 -25.95 -13.25 -12.51
CA LEU A 229 -24.80 -13.01 -11.63
C LEU A 229 -23.48 -13.12 -12.38
N ALA A 230 -23.32 -14.13 -13.24
CA ALA A 230 -22.13 -14.27 -14.07
C ALA A 230 -21.98 -13.06 -15.02
N GLU A 231 -23.06 -12.59 -15.63
CA GLU A 231 -23.04 -11.37 -16.46
C GLU A 231 -22.60 -10.15 -15.65
N GLN A 232 -23.19 -9.91 -14.48
CA GLN A 232 -22.84 -8.79 -13.59
C GLN A 232 -21.39 -8.88 -13.12
N TRP A 233 -20.93 -10.09 -12.83
CA TRP A 233 -19.55 -10.37 -12.45
C TRP A 233 -18.62 -9.97 -13.60
N MET A 234 -18.78 -10.53 -14.80
CA MET A 234 -17.94 -10.18 -15.95
C MET A 234 -18.00 -8.67 -16.26
N VAL A 235 -19.18 -8.06 -16.19
CA VAL A 235 -19.33 -6.61 -16.42
C VAL A 235 -18.57 -5.75 -15.40
N SER A 236 -18.51 -6.17 -14.14
CA SER A 236 -17.82 -5.42 -13.06
C SER A 236 -16.32 -5.65 -13.01
N HIS A 237 -15.82 -6.69 -13.68
CA HIS A 237 -14.38 -7.03 -13.71
C HIS A 237 -13.65 -6.55 -14.96
N GLN A 238 -14.34 -5.86 -15.88
CA GLN A 238 -13.64 -5.20 -16.97
C GLN A 238 -12.82 -4.02 -16.44
N LEU A 239 -11.50 -4.09 -16.63
CA LEU A 239 -10.58 -3.05 -16.17
C LEU A 239 -10.75 -1.75 -16.97
N GLU A 240 -10.14 -0.67 -16.46
CA GLU A 240 -10.25 0.66 -17.06
C GLU A 240 -9.68 0.70 -18.49
N ASP A 241 -8.62 -0.06 -18.75
CA ASP A 241 -8.01 -0.21 -20.07
C ASP A 241 -8.83 -1.09 -21.04
N GLY A 242 -9.80 -1.84 -20.52
CA GLY A 242 -10.73 -2.68 -21.29
C GLY A 242 -10.49 -4.18 -21.20
N CYS A 243 -9.40 -4.62 -20.56
CA CYS A 243 -9.10 -6.04 -20.44
C CYS A 243 -9.81 -6.73 -19.27
N TRP A 244 -9.82 -8.06 -19.30
CA TRP A 244 -10.15 -8.93 -18.18
C TRP A 244 -8.90 -9.70 -17.78
N TYR A 245 -8.02 -9.02 -17.05
CA TYR A 245 -6.76 -9.53 -16.49
C TYR A 245 -5.72 -9.98 -17.55
N THR A 246 -6.00 -10.99 -18.36
CA THR A 246 -5.12 -11.50 -19.43
C THR A 246 -5.80 -11.45 -20.79
N LEU A 247 -5.02 -11.65 -21.87
CA LEU A 247 -5.57 -11.84 -23.21
C LEU A 247 -6.62 -12.97 -23.29
N LEU A 248 -6.32 -14.15 -22.73
CA LEU A 248 -7.26 -15.27 -22.72
C LEU A 248 -8.55 -14.92 -21.97
N GLY A 249 -8.43 -14.32 -20.77
CA GLY A 249 -9.58 -13.85 -20.00
C GLY A 249 -10.41 -12.85 -20.78
N THR A 250 -9.77 -11.88 -21.44
CA THR A 250 -10.42 -10.87 -22.28
C THR A 250 -11.18 -11.51 -23.45
N CYS A 251 -10.55 -12.43 -24.18
CA CYS A 251 -11.18 -13.15 -25.29
C CYS A 251 -12.42 -13.94 -24.84
N LEU A 252 -12.29 -14.74 -23.77
CA LEU A 252 -13.38 -15.56 -23.25
C LEU A 252 -14.53 -14.71 -22.71
N ASN A 253 -14.25 -13.65 -21.95
CA ASN A 253 -15.28 -12.75 -21.41
C ASN A 253 -16.03 -12.02 -22.54
N MET A 254 -15.34 -11.55 -23.59
CA MET A 254 -16.01 -10.94 -24.74
C MET A 254 -16.93 -11.93 -25.46
N ILE A 255 -16.50 -13.18 -25.65
CA ILE A 255 -17.32 -14.23 -26.26
C ILE A 255 -18.52 -14.55 -25.38
N ALA A 256 -18.33 -14.72 -24.07
CA ALA A 256 -19.41 -15.01 -23.12
C ALA A 256 -20.45 -13.88 -23.10
N LEU A 257 -20.02 -12.62 -23.05
CA LEU A 257 -20.90 -11.45 -23.09
C LEU A 257 -21.61 -11.31 -24.44
N TYR A 258 -20.93 -11.65 -25.55
CA TYR A 258 -21.55 -11.68 -26.87
C TYR A 258 -22.67 -12.73 -26.96
N GLU A 259 -22.43 -13.93 -26.43
CA GLU A 259 -23.43 -14.99 -26.36
C GLU A 259 -24.64 -14.58 -25.51
N ILE A 260 -24.39 -13.93 -24.37
CA ILE A 260 -25.45 -13.44 -23.48
C ILE A 260 -26.36 -12.44 -24.21
N ASP A 261 -25.77 -11.35 -24.71
CA ASP A 261 -26.47 -10.31 -25.46
C ASP A 261 -25.47 -9.44 -26.24
N SER A 262 -25.27 -9.78 -27.51
CA SER A 262 -24.32 -9.11 -28.40
C SER A 262 -24.59 -7.61 -28.57
N VAL A 263 -25.85 -7.18 -28.48
CA VAL A 263 -26.22 -5.76 -28.68
C VAL A 263 -25.94 -4.98 -27.41
N LYS A 264 -26.38 -5.50 -26.25
CA LYS A 264 -26.16 -4.87 -24.94
C LYS A 264 -24.68 -4.71 -24.62
N HIS A 265 -23.85 -5.69 -24.98
CA HIS A 265 -22.45 -5.72 -24.59
C HIS A 265 -21.48 -5.20 -25.66
N ALA A 266 -21.97 -4.72 -26.81
CA ALA A 266 -21.15 -4.18 -27.88
C ALA A 266 -20.11 -3.11 -27.43
N PRO A 267 -20.43 -2.14 -26.54
CA PRO A 267 -19.44 -1.17 -26.06
C PRO A 267 -18.29 -1.82 -25.26
N ARG A 268 -18.58 -2.85 -24.47
CA ARG A 268 -17.58 -3.56 -23.66
C ARG A 268 -16.68 -4.44 -24.52
N ILE A 269 -17.27 -5.12 -25.50
CA ILE A 269 -16.54 -5.90 -26.50
C ILE A 269 -15.63 -4.97 -27.31
N SER A 270 -16.13 -3.82 -27.75
CA SER A 270 -15.32 -2.82 -28.45
C SER A 270 -14.14 -2.34 -27.60
N LYS A 271 -14.38 -2.07 -26.32
CA LYS A 271 -13.33 -1.66 -25.37
C LYS A 271 -12.26 -2.75 -25.19
N GLY A 272 -12.66 -4.01 -25.01
CA GLY A 272 -11.72 -5.14 -24.93
C GLY A 272 -10.93 -5.34 -26.21
N MET A 273 -11.57 -5.19 -27.38
CA MET A 273 -10.89 -5.30 -28.67
C MET A 273 -9.88 -4.16 -28.90
N LYS A 274 -10.19 -2.94 -28.45
CA LYS A 274 -9.23 -1.81 -28.48
C LYS A 274 -7.98 -2.13 -27.66
N TRP A 275 -8.14 -2.73 -26.48
CA TRP A 275 -7.01 -3.15 -25.65
C TRP A 275 -6.17 -4.24 -26.33
N ILE A 276 -6.81 -5.27 -26.90
CA ILE A 276 -6.10 -6.31 -27.65
C ILE A 276 -5.27 -5.68 -28.76
N ASN A 277 -5.87 -4.76 -29.53
CA ASN A 277 -5.19 -4.09 -30.62
C ASN A 277 -4.02 -3.21 -30.14
N SER A 278 -4.17 -2.47 -29.04
CA SER A 278 -3.09 -1.64 -28.50
C SER A 278 -1.95 -2.46 -27.90
N ASN A 279 -2.22 -3.71 -27.52
CA ASN A 279 -1.23 -4.63 -26.96
C ASN A 279 -0.68 -5.64 -27.99
N ARG A 280 -0.80 -5.36 -29.29
CA ARG A 280 -0.20 -6.17 -30.36
C ARG A 280 1.13 -5.58 -30.81
N ASP A 281 2.06 -6.44 -31.20
CA ASP A 281 3.31 -6.01 -31.81
C ASP A 281 3.17 -5.73 -33.32
N PRO A 282 4.02 -4.86 -33.90
CA PRO A 282 3.93 -4.50 -35.31
C PRO A 282 4.12 -5.67 -36.28
N ASP A 283 4.79 -6.73 -35.84
CA ASP A 283 5.00 -7.97 -36.61
C ASP A 283 3.76 -8.89 -36.64
N GLY A 284 2.72 -8.56 -35.88
CA GLY A 284 1.48 -9.36 -35.79
C GLY A 284 1.42 -10.27 -34.58
N TYR A 285 2.42 -10.29 -33.70
CA TYR A 285 2.36 -11.07 -32.47
C TYR A 285 1.46 -10.41 -31.41
N GLN A 286 0.59 -11.19 -30.76
CA GLN A 286 -0.27 -10.70 -29.68
C GLN A 286 0.36 -10.92 -28.30
N LYS A 287 0.67 -9.84 -27.58
CA LYS A 287 1.20 -9.91 -26.21
C LYS A 287 0.10 -10.33 -25.24
N ARG A 288 0.49 -11.08 -24.19
CA ARG A 288 -0.46 -11.55 -23.17
C ARG A 288 -0.84 -10.45 -22.19
N PHE A 289 0.15 -9.71 -21.69
CA PHE A 289 0.03 -8.61 -20.73
C PHE A 289 1.30 -7.74 -20.75
N VAL A 290 1.32 -6.68 -19.94
CA VAL A 290 2.41 -5.70 -19.80
C VAL A 290 2.78 -5.58 -18.32
N LEU A 291 4.08 -5.60 -17.99
CA LEU A 291 4.60 -5.62 -16.62
C LEU A 291 5.14 -4.24 -16.15
N SER A 292 4.29 -3.22 -16.18
CA SER A 292 4.69 -1.83 -15.93
C SER A 292 5.24 -1.57 -14.52
N VAL A 293 4.61 -2.11 -13.46
CA VAL A 293 5.07 -1.87 -12.07
C VAL A 293 6.33 -2.69 -11.78
N TRP A 294 6.32 -3.97 -12.16
CA TRP A 294 7.44 -4.89 -12.02
C TRP A 294 8.73 -4.34 -12.62
N ASP A 295 8.72 -4.01 -13.91
CA ASP A 295 9.91 -3.56 -14.63
C ASP A 295 10.39 -2.20 -14.15
N THR A 296 9.47 -1.28 -13.84
CA THR A 296 9.83 0.04 -13.32
C THR A 296 10.48 -0.07 -11.94
N SER A 297 9.99 -0.96 -11.07
CA SER A 297 10.55 -1.15 -9.72
C SER A 297 11.97 -1.72 -9.76
N PHE A 298 12.22 -2.73 -10.60
CA PHE A 298 13.58 -3.24 -10.81
C PHE A 298 14.51 -2.22 -11.47
N ALA A 299 14.02 -1.46 -12.47
CA ALA A 299 14.81 -0.44 -13.14
C ALA A 299 15.25 0.67 -12.17
N ILE A 300 14.34 1.16 -11.31
CA ILE A 300 14.68 2.13 -10.26
C ILE A 300 15.79 1.58 -9.37
N SER A 301 15.62 0.36 -8.86
CA SER A 301 16.57 -0.27 -7.93
C SER A 301 17.95 -0.44 -8.58
N ALA A 302 18.00 -0.89 -9.85
CA ALA A 302 19.25 -1.07 -10.60
C ALA A 302 19.97 0.26 -10.88
N LEU A 303 19.24 1.31 -11.29
CA LEU A 303 19.79 2.65 -11.54
C LEU A 303 20.29 3.31 -10.24
N ARG A 304 19.57 3.12 -9.14
CA ARG A 304 20.03 3.58 -7.82
C ARG A 304 21.27 2.84 -7.38
N LYS A 305 21.36 1.53 -7.65
CA LYS A 305 22.59 0.76 -7.41
C LYS A 305 23.75 1.27 -8.24
N SER A 306 23.53 1.71 -9.48
CA SER A 306 24.57 2.26 -10.37
C SER A 306 24.93 3.73 -10.12
N ASN A 307 24.61 4.27 -8.94
CA ASN A 307 24.98 5.64 -8.51
C ASN A 307 24.26 6.80 -9.26
N ILE A 308 23.13 6.53 -9.92
CA ILE A 308 22.28 7.60 -10.47
C ILE A 308 21.54 8.30 -9.33
N ASP A 309 21.68 9.63 -9.21
CA ASP A 309 21.08 10.40 -8.12
C ASP A 309 19.54 10.30 -8.09
N SER A 310 18.94 10.25 -6.90
CA SER A 310 17.48 10.21 -6.73
C SER A 310 16.76 11.44 -7.32
N SER A 311 17.46 12.55 -7.53
CA SER A 311 16.94 13.75 -8.19
C SER A 311 17.01 13.69 -9.72
N ALA A 312 17.52 12.61 -10.31
CA ALA A 312 17.46 12.41 -11.76
C ALA A 312 16.01 12.47 -12.25
N GLU A 313 15.77 13.16 -13.37
CA GLU A 313 14.45 13.33 -13.96
C GLU A 313 13.80 11.99 -14.26
N SER A 314 14.57 11.04 -14.79
CA SER A 314 14.13 9.66 -15.02
C SER A 314 13.57 9.01 -13.76
N LEU A 315 14.30 9.04 -12.65
CA LEU A 315 13.88 8.43 -11.38
C LEU A 315 12.72 9.20 -10.71
N LEU A 316 12.68 10.52 -10.83
CA LEU A 316 11.57 11.34 -10.34
C LEU A 316 10.25 11.02 -11.06
N LYS A 317 10.29 10.87 -12.39
CA LYS A 317 9.13 10.47 -13.18
C LYS A 317 8.67 9.05 -12.80
N ALA A 318 9.61 8.11 -12.70
CA ALA A 318 9.32 6.73 -12.33
C ALA A 318 8.69 6.61 -10.94
N ALA A 319 9.25 7.30 -9.94
CA ALA A 319 8.72 7.32 -8.58
C ALA A 319 7.32 7.94 -8.50
N THR A 320 7.12 9.05 -9.22
CA THR A 320 5.81 9.71 -9.30
C THR A 320 4.78 8.78 -9.92
N TRP A 321 5.15 8.08 -10.98
CA TRP A 321 4.29 7.11 -11.63
C TRP A 321 3.97 5.92 -10.71
N ILE A 322 4.96 5.29 -10.05
CA ILE A 322 4.72 4.18 -9.11
C ILE A 322 3.77 4.62 -7.98
N MET A 323 3.98 5.79 -7.38
CA MET A 323 3.10 6.29 -6.32
C MET A 323 1.64 6.46 -6.80
N ASN A 324 1.45 6.83 -8.08
CA ASN A 324 0.11 6.99 -8.67
C ASN A 324 -0.51 5.65 -9.11
N ALA A 325 0.31 4.64 -9.40
CA ALA A 325 -0.14 3.28 -9.74
C ALA A 325 -0.61 2.49 -8.51
N GLN A 326 -0.42 3.00 -7.28
CA GLN A 326 -0.86 2.34 -6.06
C GLN A 326 -2.40 2.20 -6.02
N THR A 327 -2.87 0.98 -5.77
CA THR A 327 -4.31 0.72 -5.70
C THR A 327 -4.95 1.46 -4.51
N GLN A 328 -6.11 2.06 -4.74
CA GLN A 328 -6.85 2.81 -3.71
C GLN A 328 -7.88 1.94 -2.96
N GLY A 329 -8.00 0.65 -3.30
CA GLY A 329 -8.88 -0.35 -2.66
C GLY A 329 -8.11 -1.60 -2.24
N GLY A 330 -8.65 -2.39 -1.31
CA GLY A 330 -8.00 -3.57 -0.71
C GLY A 330 -8.07 -4.85 -1.54
N GLY A 331 -8.03 -4.75 -2.87
CA GLY A 331 -8.42 -5.85 -3.75
C GLY A 331 -9.93 -6.11 -3.72
N TYR A 332 -10.43 -6.88 -4.69
CA TYR A 332 -11.86 -6.93 -5.01
C TYR A 332 -12.79 -7.39 -3.86
N ASN A 333 -12.31 -8.06 -2.80
CA ASN A 333 -13.25 -8.98 -2.15
C ASN A 333 -13.15 -9.26 -0.64
N TRP A 334 -12.30 -8.56 0.10
CA TRP A 334 -12.26 -8.72 1.55
C TRP A 334 -12.63 -7.39 2.19
N SER A 335 -13.80 -7.35 2.84
CA SER A 335 -14.39 -6.14 3.41
C SER A 335 -13.50 -5.43 4.45
N ASN A 336 -12.37 -6.05 4.82
CA ASN A 336 -11.42 -5.60 5.83
C ASN A 336 -9.95 -5.62 5.35
N VAL A 337 -9.65 -5.80 4.05
CA VAL A 337 -8.27 -5.67 3.56
C VAL A 337 -7.90 -4.17 3.49
N PRO A 338 -6.76 -3.76 4.06
CA PRO A 338 -6.24 -2.39 3.91
C PRO A 338 -6.10 -2.01 2.42
N SER A 339 -6.26 -0.75 2.03
CA SER A 339 -5.85 -0.34 0.67
C SER A 339 -4.37 -0.04 0.64
N GLY A 340 -3.68 -0.35 -0.46
CA GLY A 340 -2.25 -0.02 -0.59
C GLY A 340 -1.40 -0.96 -1.43
N GLY A 341 -1.93 -2.10 -1.90
CA GLY A 341 -1.18 -2.99 -2.79
C GLY A 341 -0.88 -2.34 -4.15
N TRP A 342 0.12 -2.86 -4.84
CA TRP A 342 0.37 -2.61 -6.25
C TRP A 342 0.09 -3.88 -7.05
N SER A 343 -0.26 -3.69 -8.30
CA SER A 343 -0.47 -4.77 -9.27
C SER A 343 0.56 -4.63 -10.37
N TYR A 344 0.80 -5.70 -11.14
CA TYR A 344 1.74 -5.66 -12.28
C TYR A 344 1.52 -4.52 -13.31
N ASN A 345 0.32 -3.92 -13.39
CA ASN A 345 0.07 -2.69 -14.16
C ASN A 345 -0.87 -1.71 -13.43
N GLU A 346 -0.88 -0.44 -13.88
CA GLU A 346 -1.61 0.65 -13.23
C GLU A 346 -3.14 0.59 -13.35
N TYR A 347 -3.67 -0.14 -14.33
CA TYR A 347 -5.11 -0.25 -14.58
C TYR A 347 -5.75 -1.41 -13.82
N ASN A 348 -4.93 -2.37 -13.39
CA ASN A 348 -5.36 -3.53 -12.64
C ASN A 348 -5.59 -3.17 -11.17
N ILE A 349 -6.67 -2.45 -10.89
CA ILE A 349 -7.02 -2.07 -9.51
C ILE A 349 -7.65 -3.22 -8.70
N LEU A 350 -8.03 -4.33 -9.36
CA LEU A 350 -8.78 -5.42 -8.75
C LEU A 350 -7.87 -6.50 -8.16
N TYR A 351 -6.69 -6.70 -8.76
CA TYR A 351 -5.78 -7.79 -8.45
C TYR A 351 -4.36 -7.27 -8.13
N PRO A 352 -4.18 -6.54 -7.01
CA PRO A 352 -2.84 -6.30 -6.48
C PRO A 352 -2.19 -7.61 -6.05
N ASP A 353 -0.86 -7.66 -6.15
CA ASP A 353 -0.05 -8.83 -5.87
C ASP A 353 1.12 -8.52 -4.93
N ASN A 354 1.54 -9.55 -4.20
CA ASN A 354 2.50 -9.44 -3.09
C ASN A 354 3.91 -9.10 -3.57
N ASP A 355 4.30 -9.60 -4.73
CA ASP A 355 5.62 -9.37 -5.30
C ASP A 355 5.75 -7.99 -5.95
N ASP A 356 4.81 -7.51 -6.76
CA ASP A 356 4.83 -6.11 -7.24
C ASP A 356 4.75 -5.11 -6.09
N THR A 357 3.93 -5.41 -5.07
CA THR A 357 3.85 -4.56 -3.86
C THR A 357 5.19 -4.52 -3.13
N ALA A 358 5.84 -5.66 -2.92
CA ALA A 358 7.14 -5.73 -2.25
C ALA A 358 8.24 -4.99 -3.04
N LEU A 359 8.25 -5.15 -4.36
CA LEU A 359 9.20 -4.48 -5.25
C LEU A 359 8.98 -2.97 -5.31
N ALA A 360 7.72 -2.52 -5.40
CA ALA A 360 7.39 -1.09 -5.38
C ALA A 360 7.83 -0.44 -4.05
N ILE A 361 7.60 -1.10 -2.92
CA ILE A 361 8.07 -0.63 -1.61
C ILE A 361 9.59 -0.49 -1.58
N THR A 362 10.30 -1.52 -2.06
CA THR A 362 11.77 -1.57 -2.06
C THR A 362 12.33 -0.47 -2.95
N ALA A 363 11.81 -0.34 -4.18
CA ALA A 363 12.22 0.69 -5.14
C ALA A 363 11.98 2.12 -4.61
N LEU A 364 10.85 2.37 -3.95
CA LEU A 364 10.58 3.67 -3.34
C LEU A 364 11.49 3.93 -2.12
N ASN A 365 11.85 2.92 -1.34
CA ASN A 365 12.80 3.07 -0.22
C ASN A 365 14.23 3.39 -0.69
N ASP A 366 14.64 2.95 -1.88
CA ASP A 366 15.95 3.24 -2.48
C ASP A 366 16.13 4.71 -2.94
N LEU A 367 15.03 5.47 -2.98
CA LEU A 367 15.00 6.86 -3.42
C LEU A 367 15.00 7.82 -2.23
N HIS A 368 15.69 8.94 -2.33
CA HIS A 368 15.62 10.03 -1.36
C HIS A 368 15.36 11.36 -2.06
N PHE A 369 14.26 12.02 -1.72
CA PHE A 369 13.91 13.31 -2.33
C PHE A 369 14.22 14.46 -1.38
N THR A 370 14.87 15.51 -1.89
CA THR A 370 15.12 16.76 -1.16
C THR A 370 13.81 17.51 -0.84
N SER A 371 12.80 17.34 -1.70
CA SER A 371 11.44 17.83 -1.47
C SER A 371 10.77 17.04 -0.35
N TYR A 372 10.61 17.67 0.81
CA TYR A 372 9.95 17.09 1.98
C TYR A 372 8.56 16.50 1.69
N SER A 373 7.78 17.18 0.86
CA SER A 373 6.44 16.74 0.50
C SER A 373 6.42 15.50 -0.39
N THR A 374 7.32 15.43 -1.38
CA THR A 374 7.49 14.25 -2.23
C THR A 374 8.02 13.07 -1.42
N GLU A 375 9.04 13.32 -0.59
CA GLU A 375 9.62 12.33 0.32
C GLU A 375 8.57 11.77 1.28
N TYR A 376 7.64 12.61 1.72
CA TYR A 376 6.58 12.12 2.57
C TYR A 376 5.47 11.38 1.78
N LYS A 377 5.11 11.78 0.55
CA LYS A 377 4.18 11.00 -0.34
C LYS A 377 4.66 9.59 -0.53
N LYS A 378 5.96 9.48 -0.80
CA LYS A 378 6.67 8.21 -0.90
C LYS A 378 6.53 7.40 0.39
N ARG A 379 6.78 7.99 1.56
CA ARG A 379 6.63 7.31 2.86
C ARG A 379 5.20 6.83 3.13
N MET A 380 4.17 7.61 2.80
CA MET A 380 2.78 7.15 2.95
C MET A 380 2.44 5.99 2.03
N ALA A 381 2.90 6.03 0.78
CA ALA A 381 2.67 4.94 -0.15
C ALA A 381 3.29 3.65 0.38
N ILE A 382 4.54 3.73 0.86
CA ILE A 382 5.26 2.60 1.48
C ILE A 382 4.51 2.05 2.70
N GLU A 383 4.07 2.92 3.61
CA GLU A 383 3.34 2.48 4.81
C GLU A 383 2.04 1.74 4.47
N LYS A 384 1.27 2.22 3.49
CA LYS A 384 0.04 1.55 3.02
C LYS A 384 0.33 0.18 2.39
N GLY A 385 1.33 0.10 1.51
CA GLY A 385 1.71 -1.17 0.90
C GLY A 385 2.20 -2.19 1.92
N LYS A 386 2.96 -1.72 2.92
CA LYS A 386 3.40 -2.55 4.04
C LYS A 386 2.23 -3.08 4.86
N GLU A 387 1.27 -2.23 5.22
CA GLU A 387 0.05 -2.68 5.92
C GLU A 387 -0.72 -3.73 5.12
N TRP A 388 -0.78 -3.57 3.80
CA TRP A 388 -1.36 -4.56 2.90
C TRP A 388 -0.57 -5.89 2.91
N LEU A 389 0.75 -5.86 2.73
CA LEU A 389 1.58 -7.09 2.77
C LEU A 389 1.45 -7.85 4.09
N LEU A 390 1.46 -7.14 5.23
CA LEU A 390 1.30 -7.76 6.55
C LEU A 390 -0.06 -8.46 6.69
N TYR A 391 -1.09 -7.90 6.07
CA TYR A 391 -2.41 -8.53 6.02
C TYR A 391 -2.40 -9.80 5.19
N MET A 392 -1.65 -9.82 4.08
CA MET A 392 -1.64 -10.91 3.11
C MET A 392 -0.82 -12.14 3.54
N GLN A 393 -0.20 -12.14 4.73
CA GLN A 393 0.55 -13.29 5.20
C GLN A 393 -0.36 -14.51 5.40
N ASN A 394 0.04 -15.66 4.86
CA ASN A 394 -0.65 -16.92 5.07
C ASN A 394 -0.36 -17.50 6.46
N ASP A 395 -1.25 -18.38 6.90
CA ASP A 395 -1.16 -19.01 8.23
C ASP A 395 0.03 -19.97 8.39
N ASP A 396 0.75 -20.28 7.31
CA ASP A 396 2.01 -21.03 7.32
C ASP A 396 3.25 -20.13 7.48
N GLY A 397 3.09 -18.81 7.41
CA GLY A 397 4.14 -17.79 7.54
C GLY A 397 4.66 -17.22 6.22
N GLY A 398 4.31 -17.83 5.07
CA GLY A 398 4.72 -17.33 3.75
C GLY A 398 3.68 -16.45 3.07
N TRP A 399 3.95 -16.09 1.82
CA TRP A 399 3.04 -15.32 0.96
C TRP A 399 2.82 -16.02 -0.38
N GLY A 400 1.54 -16.07 -0.80
CA GLY A 400 1.15 -16.39 -2.18
C GLY A 400 1.26 -15.16 -3.07
N THR A 401 0.75 -15.22 -4.28
CA THR A 401 0.91 -14.14 -5.28
C THR A 401 -0.14 -13.05 -5.10
N PHE A 402 -1.42 -13.38 -5.15
CA PHE A 402 -2.54 -12.43 -5.18
C PHE A 402 -3.40 -12.45 -3.93
N GLU A 403 -3.62 -13.62 -3.33
CA GLU A 403 -4.62 -13.84 -2.28
C GLU A 403 -4.04 -14.55 -1.06
N ARG A 404 -4.72 -14.43 0.09
CA ARG A 404 -4.45 -15.30 1.23
C ARG A 404 -5.01 -16.70 0.94
N PHE A 405 -4.19 -17.71 1.18
CA PHE A 405 -4.55 -19.10 0.99
C PHE A 405 -5.09 -19.73 2.28
N ASN A 406 -6.33 -20.22 2.21
CA ASN A 406 -7.01 -20.90 3.32
C ASN A 406 -6.96 -22.44 3.21
N GLY A 407 -6.13 -23.00 2.31
CA GLY A 407 -6.01 -24.44 2.11
C GLY A 407 -5.00 -25.13 3.04
N ASP A 408 -4.61 -26.36 2.70
CA ASP A 408 -3.66 -27.14 3.49
C ASP A 408 -2.27 -26.46 3.53
N LYS A 409 -1.75 -26.23 4.74
CA LYS A 409 -0.44 -25.61 4.98
C LYS A 409 0.75 -26.44 4.50
N ASP A 410 0.52 -27.71 4.17
CA ASP A 410 1.52 -28.61 3.58
C ASP A 410 1.36 -28.73 2.06
N TYR A 411 0.39 -28.05 1.46
CA TYR A 411 0.16 -28.10 0.02
C TYR A 411 1.27 -27.39 -0.75
N LYS A 412 1.84 -28.10 -1.72
CA LYS A 412 2.77 -27.53 -2.71
C LYS A 412 2.10 -27.54 -4.07
N ALA A 413 1.75 -26.35 -4.56
CA ALA A 413 1.12 -26.19 -5.86
C ALA A 413 2.04 -26.70 -6.98
N PRO A 414 1.57 -27.63 -7.85
CA PRO A 414 2.24 -27.86 -9.12
C PRO A 414 2.20 -26.59 -9.99
N PRO A 415 3.07 -26.47 -11.02
CA PRO A 415 3.10 -25.29 -11.88
C PRO A 415 1.80 -24.98 -12.61
N GLU A 416 0.90 -25.96 -12.75
CA GLU A 416 -0.42 -25.78 -13.38
C GLU A 416 -1.55 -25.51 -12.37
N SER A 417 -1.23 -25.43 -11.07
CA SER A 417 -2.22 -25.20 -10.00
C SER A 417 -2.98 -23.90 -10.19
N THR A 418 -4.28 -23.95 -9.95
CA THR A 418 -5.16 -22.78 -9.85
C THR A 418 -5.30 -22.28 -8.41
N GLU A 419 -4.62 -22.88 -7.44
CA GLU A 419 -4.57 -22.42 -6.04
C GLU A 419 -3.33 -21.52 -5.81
N ASP A 420 -3.40 -20.62 -4.83
CA ASP A 420 -2.38 -19.59 -4.55
C ASP A 420 -1.66 -19.76 -3.19
N PRO A 421 -1.02 -20.92 -2.91
CA PRO A 421 -0.32 -21.13 -1.65
C PRO A 421 0.95 -20.27 -1.55
N SER A 422 1.55 -20.24 -0.36
CA SER A 422 2.84 -19.60 -0.15
C SER A 422 3.92 -20.13 -1.10
N VAL A 423 4.72 -19.23 -1.68
CA VAL A 423 5.84 -19.57 -2.57
C VAL A 423 7.11 -18.81 -2.18
N ALA A 424 8.28 -19.43 -2.40
CA ALA A 424 9.54 -18.95 -1.84
C ALA A 424 10.06 -17.65 -2.48
N ASP A 425 9.88 -17.48 -3.80
CA ASP A 425 10.28 -16.26 -4.49
C ASP A 425 9.50 -15.03 -4.02
N VAL A 426 8.17 -15.12 -3.97
CA VAL A 426 7.31 -14.03 -3.44
C VAL A 426 7.63 -13.75 -1.97
N THR A 427 7.76 -14.81 -1.16
CA THR A 427 8.12 -14.68 0.26
C THR A 427 9.49 -14.00 0.45
N GLY A 428 10.46 -14.29 -0.41
CA GLY A 428 11.77 -13.64 -0.41
C GLY A 428 11.69 -12.15 -0.72
N HIS A 429 10.92 -11.76 -1.74
CA HIS A 429 10.68 -10.35 -2.07
C HIS A 429 10.00 -9.59 -0.92
N VAL A 430 8.97 -10.18 -0.33
CA VAL A 430 8.27 -9.60 0.83
C VAL A 430 9.22 -9.42 2.01
N LEU A 431 10.11 -10.39 2.27
CA LEU A 431 11.09 -10.29 3.34
C LEU A 431 12.06 -9.11 3.14
N THR A 432 12.54 -8.90 1.90
CA THR A 432 13.34 -7.72 1.52
C THR A 432 12.56 -6.42 1.72
N ALA A 433 11.29 -6.36 1.32
CA ALA A 433 10.45 -5.19 1.50
C ALA A 433 10.23 -4.87 2.99
N LEU A 434 9.99 -5.88 3.83
CA LEU A 434 9.84 -5.72 5.28
C LEU A 434 11.14 -5.22 5.92
N ALA A 435 12.30 -5.74 5.51
CA ALA A 435 13.60 -5.25 5.94
C ALA A 435 13.81 -3.76 5.59
N SER A 436 13.45 -3.35 4.37
CA SER A 436 13.50 -1.95 3.94
C SER A 436 12.57 -1.04 4.77
N CYS A 437 11.50 -1.62 5.35
CA CYS A 437 10.59 -0.94 6.25
C CYS A 437 11.04 -0.95 7.74
N GLY A 438 12.21 -1.51 8.04
CA GLY A 438 12.78 -1.54 9.39
C GLY A 438 12.34 -2.72 10.26
N TYR A 439 11.75 -3.76 9.68
CA TYR A 439 11.50 -5.03 10.39
C TYR A 439 12.80 -5.79 10.62
N THR A 440 12.80 -6.67 11.61
CA THR A 440 13.96 -7.44 12.04
C THR A 440 13.57 -8.89 12.33
N VAL A 441 14.58 -9.75 12.54
CA VAL A 441 14.38 -11.16 12.95
C VAL A 441 13.59 -11.35 14.26
N ASP A 442 13.48 -10.30 15.09
CA ASP A 442 12.75 -10.35 16.35
C ASP A 442 11.23 -10.15 16.16
N ASP A 443 10.79 -9.66 15.01
CA ASP A 443 9.39 -9.43 14.70
C ASP A 443 8.66 -10.75 14.43
N GLN A 444 7.51 -10.95 15.07
CA GLN A 444 6.76 -12.22 14.98
C GLN A 444 6.40 -12.61 13.55
N VAL A 445 6.05 -11.64 12.70
CA VAL A 445 5.73 -11.86 11.28
C VAL A 445 6.93 -12.46 10.53
N VAL A 446 8.13 -11.99 10.84
CA VAL A 446 9.41 -12.45 10.26
C VAL A 446 9.77 -13.83 10.80
N GLN A 447 9.55 -14.09 12.08
CA GLN A 447 9.79 -15.41 12.67
C GLN A 447 8.94 -16.50 12.02
N ASN A 448 7.65 -16.21 11.80
CA ASN A 448 6.75 -17.13 11.08
C ASN A 448 7.24 -17.37 9.64
N CYS A 449 7.69 -16.31 8.96
CA CYS A 449 8.28 -16.41 7.62
C CYS A 449 9.53 -17.29 7.59
N ILE A 450 10.43 -17.14 8.57
CA ILE A 450 11.64 -17.98 8.67
C ILE A 450 11.28 -19.45 8.91
N GLU A 451 10.23 -19.74 9.69
CA GLU A 451 9.73 -21.11 9.89
C GLU A 451 9.22 -21.71 8.56
N TYR A 452 8.46 -20.95 7.78
CA TYR A 452 8.06 -21.33 6.43
C TYR A 452 9.27 -21.62 5.53
N ILE A 453 10.24 -20.70 5.47
CA ILE A 453 11.44 -20.82 4.63
C ILE A 453 12.20 -22.11 4.94
N LYS A 454 12.41 -22.41 6.23
CA LYS A 454 13.09 -23.64 6.66
C LYS A 454 12.32 -24.90 6.30
N LYS A 455 10.99 -24.85 6.36
CA LYS A 455 10.11 -25.98 6.02
C LYS A 455 10.04 -26.21 4.51
N ASP A 456 10.06 -25.15 3.71
CA ASP A 456 9.88 -25.25 2.27
C ASP A 456 11.14 -25.72 1.52
N GLN A 457 12.33 -25.50 2.10
CA GLN A 457 13.62 -25.86 1.51
C GLN A 457 13.69 -27.34 1.11
N ASN A 458 14.19 -27.62 -0.11
CA ASN A 458 14.32 -28.99 -0.59
C ASN A 458 15.54 -29.73 0.00
N ASP A 459 15.62 -31.04 -0.26
CA ASP A 459 16.70 -31.91 0.22
C ASP A 459 18.11 -31.50 -0.29
N GLN A 460 18.20 -30.75 -1.38
CA GLN A 460 19.46 -30.24 -1.92
C GLN A 460 19.86 -28.86 -1.35
N GLY A 461 18.96 -28.18 -0.64
CA GLY A 461 19.19 -26.85 -0.07
C GLY A 461 18.60 -25.69 -0.87
N ALA A 462 17.93 -25.95 -1.99
CA ALA A 462 17.37 -24.92 -2.84
C ALA A 462 15.86 -24.69 -2.60
N TRP A 463 15.37 -23.52 -3.01
CA TRP A 463 13.96 -23.16 -3.00
C TRP A 463 13.41 -23.01 -4.40
N TYR A 464 12.21 -23.52 -4.61
CA TYR A 464 11.53 -23.46 -5.89
C TYR A 464 11.05 -22.04 -6.20
N GLY A 465 11.51 -21.45 -7.30
CA GLY A 465 10.95 -20.24 -7.89
C GLY A 465 9.73 -20.60 -8.74
N ARG A 466 8.58 -20.06 -8.37
CA ARG A 466 7.30 -20.24 -9.06
C ARG A 466 7.19 -19.34 -10.29
N TRP A 467 7.75 -18.14 -10.20
CA TRP A 467 7.61 -17.07 -11.18
C TRP A 467 8.90 -16.77 -11.95
N GLY A 468 10.07 -17.07 -11.41
CA GLY A 468 11.34 -17.09 -12.16
C GLY A 468 11.83 -18.52 -12.36
N LEU A 469 12.56 -18.79 -13.44
CA LEU A 469 13.12 -20.11 -13.72
C LEU A 469 14.45 -20.31 -12.97
N CYS A 470 14.57 -21.23 -12.03
CA CYS A 470 13.57 -21.87 -11.18
C CYS A 470 14.13 -21.95 -9.77
N TYR A 471 15.08 -22.84 -9.51
CA TYR A 471 15.68 -22.95 -8.18
C TYR A 471 16.68 -21.84 -7.90
N LEU A 472 17.46 -21.42 -8.91
CA LEU A 472 18.33 -20.24 -8.80
C LEU A 472 17.55 -18.99 -8.38
N TYR A 473 16.40 -18.74 -9.01
CA TYR A 473 15.60 -17.56 -8.71
C TYR A 473 15.04 -17.59 -7.29
N GLY A 474 14.31 -18.66 -6.94
CA GLY A 474 13.71 -18.80 -5.60
C GLY A 474 14.77 -18.77 -4.49
N THR A 475 15.89 -19.47 -4.69
CA THR A 475 17.01 -19.48 -3.74
C THR A 475 17.65 -18.10 -3.61
N SER A 476 17.84 -17.38 -4.72
CA SER A 476 18.39 -16.02 -4.70
C SER A 476 17.50 -15.05 -3.94
N CYS A 477 16.18 -15.06 -4.18
CA CYS A 477 15.22 -14.21 -3.46
C CYS A 477 15.24 -14.46 -1.95
N ILE A 478 15.25 -15.72 -1.52
CA ILE A 478 15.31 -16.09 -0.10
C ILE A 478 16.62 -15.62 0.55
N LEU A 479 17.77 -15.87 -0.09
CA LEU A 479 19.07 -15.49 0.48
C LEU A 479 19.22 -13.97 0.60
N GLN A 480 18.73 -13.21 -0.39
CA GLN A 480 18.70 -11.76 -0.33
C GLN A 480 17.81 -11.27 0.82
N GLY A 481 16.56 -11.77 0.92
CA GLY A 481 15.64 -11.37 1.98
C GLY A 481 16.14 -11.73 3.38
N LEU A 482 16.72 -12.91 3.59
CA LEU A 482 17.32 -13.32 4.86
C LEU A 482 18.49 -12.42 5.25
N SER A 483 19.35 -12.06 4.29
CA SER A 483 20.45 -11.13 4.55
C SER A 483 19.92 -9.74 4.91
N ASP A 484 18.92 -9.23 4.20
CA ASP A 484 18.41 -7.87 4.38
C ASP A 484 17.69 -7.71 5.72
N ILE A 485 16.96 -8.74 6.18
CA ILE A 485 16.30 -8.73 7.49
C ILE A 485 17.26 -8.91 8.68
N GLY A 486 18.55 -9.16 8.40
CA GLY A 486 19.59 -9.36 9.41
C GLY A 486 19.61 -10.76 10.03
N TYR A 487 19.21 -11.79 9.28
CA TYR A 487 19.31 -13.18 9.72
C TYR A 487 20.77 -13.67 9.77
N ASP A 488 21.04 -14.67 10.61
CA ASP A 488 22.35 -15.31 10.68
C ASP A 488 22.62 -16.15 9.42
N MET A 489 23.39 -15.59 8.50
CA MET A 489 23.76 -16.23 7.23
C MET A 489 24.74 -17.40 7.38
N THR A 490 25.19 -17.72 8.61
CA THR A 490 26.03 -18.89 8.91
C THR A 490 25.24 -20.14 9.30
N ASP A 491 23.91 -20.05 9.40
CA ASP A 491 23.03 -21.17 9.71
C ASP A 491 23.14 -22.30 8.66
N GLU A 492 22.99 -23.55 9.09
CA GLU A 492 23.26 -24.76 8.29
C GLU A 492 22.42 -24.80 7.01
N PHE A 493 21.15 -24.41 7.08
CA PHE A 493 20.26 -24.42 5.92
C PHE A 493 20.63 -23.33 4.90
N VAL A 494 21.19 -22.20 5.34
CA VAL A 494 21.69 -21.13 4.45
C VAL A 494 22.96 -21.59 3.76
N VAL A 495 23.92 -22.16 4.50
CA VAL A 495 25.15 -22.71 3.93
C VAL A 495 24.85 -23.77 2.88
N LYS A 496 23.90 -24.65 3.14
CA LYS A 496 23.45 -25.68 2.20
C LYS A 496 22.91 -25.09 0.89
N ALA A 497 22.18 -23.98 0.95
CA ALA A 497 21.67 -23.28 -0.23
C ALA A 497 22.80 -22.66 -1.06
N VAL A 498 23.80 -22.10 -0.39
CA VAL A 498 24.95 -21.48 -1.03
C VAL A 498 25.86 -22.51 -1.68
N ASP A 499 26.11 -23.63 -1.00
CA ASP A 499 26.84 -24.77 -1.57
C ASP A 499 26.14 -25.30 -2.84
N TRP A 500 24.80 -25.27 -2.87
CA TRP A 500 24.02 -25.62 -4.05
C TRP A 500 24.21 -24.64 -5.21
N ILE A 501 24.19 -23.32 -4.96
CA ILE A 501 24.46 -22.28 -5.99
C ILE A 501 25.87 -22.43 -6.56
N ILE A 502 26.88 -22.67 -5.71
CA ILE A 502 28.27 -22.83 -6.18
C ILE A 502 28.43 -24.08 -7.04
N ALA A 503 27.81 -25.19 -6.63
CA ALA A 503 27.79 -26.43 -7.41
C ALA A 503 27.09 -26.28 -8.78
N GLN A 504 26.35 -25.19 -8.96
CA GLN A 504 25.59 -24.82 -10.15
C GLN A 504 26.35 -23.83 -11.07
N GLN A 505 27.60 -23.45 -10.79
CA GLN A 505 28.32 -22.57 -11.71
C GLN A 505 28.78 -23.32 -12.97
N ASN A 506 28.55 -22.73 -14.16
CA ASN A 506 29.03 -23.28 -15.43
C ASN A 506 30.52 -22.98 -15.64
N ASN A 507 31.15 -23.73 -16.55
CA ASN A 507 32.58 -23.54 -16.89
C ASN A 507 32.91 -22.19 -17.52
N ASP A 508 31.89 -21.46 -18.01
CA ASP A 508 32.03 -20.11 -18.56
C ASP A 508 31.93 -19.02 -17.47
N GLY A 509 31.79 -19.41 -16.19
CA GLY A 509 31.66 -18.51 -15.05
C GLY A 509 30.22 -18.09 -14.76
N GLY A 510 29.29 -18.28 -15.69
CA GLY A 510 27.88 -17.91 -15.51
C GLY A 510 27.03 -19.00 -14.85
N TRP A 511 25.74 -18.69 -14.69
CA TRP A 511 24.70 -19.61 -14.23
C TRP A 511 23.53 -19.61 -15.22
N GLY A 512 22.89 -20.76 -15.37
CA GLY A 512 21.73 -20.88 -16.24
C GLY A 512 20.93 -22.17 -16.03
N GLU A 513 19.62 -22.02 -15.90
CA GLU A 513 18.59 -23.04 -15.92
C GLU A 513 17.81 -22.90 -17.23
N HIS A 514 17.37 -24.04 -17.79
CA HIS A 514 16.71 -24.08 -19.09
C HIS A 514 15.56 -25.09 -19.10
N PHE A 515 14.49 -24.76 -19.84
CA PHE A 515 13.25 -25.54 -20.00
C PHE A 515 13.39 -26.89 -20.75
N ALA A 516 14.60 -27.36 -21.07
CA ALA A 516 14.81 -28.50 -21.98
C ALA A 516 14.16 -29.82 -21.50
N TRP A 517 13.69 -29.87 -20.24
CA TRP A 517 13.07 -31.03 -19.61
C TRP A 517 11.56 -30.95 -19.38
N TRP A 518 10.88 -29.85 -19.74
CA TRP A 518 9.41 -29.74 -19.62
C TRP A 518 8.67 -30.82 -20.47
N SER A 519 9.35 -31.49 -21.40
CA SER A 519 8.75 -32.40 -22.38
C SER A 519 8.79 -33.91 -22.04
N GLU A 520 9.37 -34.32 -20.91
CA GLU A 520 9.35 -35.74 -20.49
C GLU A 520 8.24 -36.01 -19.45
N LYS A 521 7.36 -36.94 -19.82
CA LYS A 521 6.04 -37.26 -19.22
C LYS A 521 6.00 -37.68 -17.73
N ASN A 522 7.07 -37.53 -16.96
CA ASN A 522 7.20 -38.10 -15.61
C ASN A 522 7.75 -37.09 -14.60
N GLY A 523 6.93 -36.12 -14.21
CA GLY A 523 7.23 -35.26 -13.06
C GLY A 523 8.35 -34.25 -13.32
N ILE A 524 8.20 -33.10 -12.66
CA ILE A 524 9.09 -31.97 -12.81
C ILE A 524 10.35 -32.23 -11.98
N THR A 525 11.46 -32.57 -12.63
CA THR A 525 12.78 -32.63 -12.00
C THR A 525 13.71 -31.61 -12.65
N PHE A 526 13.72 -30.36 -12.14
CA PHE A 526 14.73 -29.38 -12.51
C PHE A 526 16.05 -29.73 -11.80
N THR A 527 16.86 -30.57 -12.43
CA THR A 527 18.12 -31.05 -11.82
C THR A 527 19.33 -30.89 -12.74
N LYS A 528 19.16 -30.29 -13.92
CA LYS A 528 20.27 -30.08 -14.86
C LYS A 528 20.27 -28.66 -15.44
N MET A 529 21.41 -28.01 -15.26
CA MET A 529 21.66 -26.66 -15.71
C MET A 529 21.79 -26.56 -17.23
N GLY A 530 21.31 -25.45 -17.75
CA GLY A 530 21.41 -25.05 -19.14
C GLY A 530 22.56 -24.07 -19.38
N PRO A 531 22.65 -23.51 -20.60
CA PRO A 531 23.58 -22.44 -20.92
C PRO A 531 23.38 -21.24 -19.98
N SER A 532 24.49 -20.59 -19.62
CA SER A 532 24.44 -19.40 -18.77
C SER A 532 23.58 -18.30 -19.39
N THR A 533 22.87 -17.54 -18.55
CA THR A 533 22.14 -16.34 -18.97
C THR A 533 22.50 -15.15 -18.07
N PRO A 534 22.47 -13.90 -18.59
CA PRO A 534 22.90 -12.72 -17.83
C PRO A 534 22.12 -12.52 -16.53
N GLU A 535 20.79 -12.60 -16.57
CA GLU A 535 19.93 -12.38 -15.40
C GLU A 535 20.09 -13.49 -14.35
N GLN A 536 20.23 -14.76 -14.76
CA GLN A 536 20.41 -15.87 -13.82
C GLN A 536 21.80 -15.85 -13.18
N THR A 537 22.81 -15.44 -13.95
CA THR A 537 24.16 -15.17 -13.45
C THR A 537 24.12 -14.03 -12.42
N ALA A 538 23.41 -12.95 -12.73
CA ALA A 538 23.21 -11.85 -11.81
C ALA A 538 22.49 -12.27 -10.52
N TRP A 539 21.46 -13.12 -10.58
CA TRP A 539 20.77 -13.65 -9.39
C TRP A 539 21.72 -14.44 -8.48
N ALA A 540 22.58 -15.29 -9.06
CA ALA A 540 23.57 -16.04 -8.30
C ALA A 540 24.61 -15.11 -7.65
N ILE A 541 25.16 -14.16 -8.42
CA ILE A 541 26.14 -13.18 -7.92
C ILE A 541 25.55 -12.36 -6.76
N MET A 542 24.33 -11.82 -6.93
CA MET A 542 23.64 -11.04 -5.90
C MET A 542 23.41 -11.83 -4.60
N ALA A 543 23.05 -13.11 -4.71
CA ALA A 543 22.89 -13.99 -3.56
C ALA A 543 24.22 -14.27 -2.84
N LEU A 544 25.29 -14.61 -3.58
CA LEU A 544 26.60 -14.92 -3.01
C LEU A 544 27.21 -13.68 -2.32
N MET A 545 27.05 -12.49 -2.90
CA MET A 545 27.53 -11.23 -2.30
C MET A 545 26.86 -10.91 -0.97
N LYS A 546 25.59 -11.30 -0.78
CA LYS A 546 24.82 -11.06 0.45
C LYS A 546 25.17 -12.02 1.59
N VAL A 547 25.68 -13.21 1.28
CA VAL A 547 26.05 -14.21 2.30
C VAL A 547 27.45 -13.94 2.87
N ASP A 548 28.48 -14.03 2.02
CA ASP A 548 29.88 -13.87 2.40
C ASP A 548 30.71 -13.61 1.14
N SER A 549 30.79 -12.34 0.74
CA SER A 549 31.46 -11.94 -0.50
C SER A 549 32.94 -12.30 -0.52
N ASP A 550 33.65 -12.24 0.61
CA ASP A 550 35.07 -12.57 0.71
C ASP A 550 35.32 -14.06 0.48
N LYS A 551 34.47 -14.93 1.03
CA LYS A 551 34.59 -16.38 0.89
C LYS A 551 34.34 -16.88 -0.53
N TYR A 552 33.39 -16.26 -1.24
CA TYR A 552 32.93 -16.70 -2.57
C TYR A 552 33.38 -15.78 -3.71
N MET A 553 34.43 -14.98 -3.46
CA MET A 553 34.87 -13.94 -4.39
C MET A 553 35.33 -14.51 -5.74
N ASN A 554 35.90 -15.72 -5.77
CA ASN A 554 36.36 -16.34 -7.02
C ASN A 554 35.17 -16.65 -7.95
N GLU A 555 34.14 -17.28 -7.39
CA GLU A 555 32.92 -17.63 -8.11
C GLU A 555 32.20 -16.36 -8.60
N ILE A 556 32.15 -15.32 -7.76
CA ILE A 556 31.60 -14.00 -8.10
C ILE A 556 32.38 -13.36 -9.26
N GLU A 557 33.72 -13.35 -9.20
CA GLU A 557 34.58 -12.72 -10.21
C GLU A 557 34.46 -13.40 -11.60
N GLU A 558 34.34 -14.73 -11.66
CA GLU A 558 34.07 -15.43 -12.92
C GLU A 558 32.68 -15.09 -13.48
N GLY A 559 31.67 -14.92 -12.62
CA GLY A 559 30.34 -14.45 -13.02
C GLY A 559 30.34 -13.01 -13.55
N ILE A 560 31.06 -12.10 -12.88
CA ILE A 560 31.23 -10.71 -13.33
C ILE A 560 31.91 -10.65 -14.69
N LYS A 561 32.94 -11.47 -14.88
CA LYS A 561 33.61 -11.61 -16.18
C LYS A 561 32.65 -12.12 -17.26
N TYR A 562 31.84 -13.13 -16.96
CA TYR A 562 30.80 -13.59 -17.88
C TYR A 562 29.87 -12.45 -18.31
N LEU A 563 29.38 -11.63 -17.36
CA LEU A 563 28.50 -10.50 -17.68
C LEU A 563 29.18 -9.49 -18.62
N ILE A 564 30.44 -9.15 -18.37
CA ILE A 564 31.18 -8.16 -19.17
C ILE A 564 31.52 -8.71 -20.57
N GLU A 565 31.90 -9.98 -20.67
CA GLU A 565 32.23 -10.62 -21.96
C GLU A 565 31.01 -10.83 -22.87
N ASN A 566 29.80 -10.87 -22.30
CA ASN A 566 28.53 -11.05 -23.03
C ASN A 566 27.70 -9.76 -23.12
N GLN A 567 28.24 -8.60 -22.73
CA GLN A 567 27.58 -7.31 -22.92
C GLN A 567 27.70 -6.84 -24.38
N GLU A 568 26.59 -6.42 -24.95
CA GLU A 568 26.56 -5.86 -26.30
C GLU A 568 27.18 -4.46 -26.36
N GLU A 569 27.60 -4.03 -27.55
CA GLU A 569 28.25 -2.71 -27.73
C GLU A 569 27.35 -1.54 -27.28
N TYR A 570 26.03 -1.69 -27.44
CA TYR A 570 25.05 -0.69 -27.02
C TYR A 570 24.79 -0.68 -25.50
N GLY A 571 25.35 -1.63 -24.74
CA GLY A 571 25.31 -1.67 -23.28
C GLY A 571 24.31 -2.65 -22.67
N GLY A 572 23.45 -3.28 -23.47
CA GLY A 572 22.53 -4.32 -23.00
C GLY A 572 23.09 -5.73 -23.16
N TRP A 573 22.21 -6.72 -23.01
CA TRP A 573 22.51 -8.14 -23.10
C TRP A 573 21.39 -8.87 -23.85
N GLU A 574 21.77 -9.79 -24.72
CA GLU A 574 20.81 -10.60 -25.48
C GLU A 574 21.09 -12.09 -25.29
N HIS A 575 20.01 -12.87 -25.25
CA HIS A 575 20.08 -14.33 -25.29
C HIS A 575 18.73 -14.88 -25.78
N PRO A 576 18.70 -16.09 -26.37
CA PRO A 576 17.47 -16.69 -26.90
C PRO A 576 16.67 -17.47 -25.83
N TYR A 577 17.16 -17.52 -24.59
CA TYR A 577 16.60 -18.40 -23.57
C TYR A 577 15.44 -17.77 -22.80
N TYR A 578 14.50 -18.62 -22.41
CA TYR A 578 13.35 -18.27 -21.59
C TYR A 578 13.73 -18.48 -20.12
N THR A 579 13.51 -17.47 -19.29
CA THR A 579 14.03 -17.42 -17.91
C THR A 579 12.95 -17.11 -16.88
N VAL A 580 11.70 -16.98 -17.31
CA VAL A 580 10.55 -16.69 -16.45
C VAL A 580 9.56 -17.84 -16.51
N LEU A 581 9.03 -18.20 -15.33
CA LEU A 581 8.05 -19.27 -15.17
C LEU A 581 6.67 -18.65 -14.93
N GLY A 582 5.66 -19.10 -15.66
CA GLY A 582 4.26 -18.79 -15.38
C GLY A 582 3.42 -20.05 -15.52
N LEU A 583 2.23 -19.93 -16.11
CA LEU A 583 1.56 -21.11 -16.68
C LEU A 583 2.29 -21.67 -17.91
N ASN A 584 2.96 -20.77 -18.65
CA ASN A 584 3.83 -21.10 -19.76
C ASN A 584 5.16 -20.36 -19.58
N PRO A 585 6.27 -20.92 -20.08
CA PRO A 585 7.55 -20.22 -20.17
C PRO A 585 7.41 -18.90 -20.93
N TYR A 586 8.08 -17.85 -20.46
CA TYR A 586 8.24 -16.61 -21.24
C TYR A 586 9.60 -15.95 -21.00
N LYS A 587 9.92 -14.97 -21.85
CA LYS A 587 11.10 -14.12 -21.70
C LYS A 587 10.63 -12.70 -21.39
N ASN A 588 11.20 -12.10 -20.35
CA ASN A 588 11.09 -10.66 -20.16
C ASN A 588 12.35 -10.01 -20.77
N PRO A 589 12.20 -9.14 -21.80
CA PRO A 589 13.33 -8.52 -22.48
C PRO A 589 14.18 -7.62 -21.59
N TYR A 590 13.68 -7.15 -20.44
CA TYR A 590 14.41 -6.22 -19.58
C TYR A 590 15.21 -6.90 -18.47
N TYR A 591 14.90 -8.16 -18.14
CA TYR A 591 15.60 -8.93 -17.10
C TYR A 591 17.13 -8.92 -17.27
N PRO A 592 17.68 -9.18 -18.48
CA PRO A 592 19.13 -9.21 -18.67
C PRO A 592 19.80 -7.86 -18.39
N HIS A 593 19.06 -6.76 -18.44
CA HIS A 593 19.62 -5.42 -18.31
C HIS A 593 19.67 -4.97 -16.86
N TYR A 594 18.51 -4.91 -16.17
CA TYR A 594 18.49 -4.39 -14.81
C TYR A 594 19.11 -5.34 -13.78
N PHE A 595 19.03 -6.66 -13.96
CA PHE A 595 19.69 -7.61 -13.05
C PHE A 595 21.21 -7.56 -13.21
N SER A 596 21.71 -7.59 -14.46
CA SER A 596 23.15 -7.49 -14.72
C SER A 596 23.73 -6.16 -14.25
N LEU A 597 23.02 -5.05 -14.49
CA LEU A 597 23.40 -3.73 -13.98
C LEU A 597 23.46 -3.73 -12.44
N ALA A 598 22.46 -4.29 -11.77
CA ALA A 598 22.43 -4.37 -10.31
C ALA A 598 23.60 -5.20 -9.75
N ALA A 599 23.88 -6.38 -10.33
CA ALA A 599 24.98 -7.25 -9.92
C ALA A 599 26.35 -6.60 -10.12
N LEU A 600 26.60 -6.01 -11.30
CA LEU A 600 27.84 -5.27 -11.59
C LEU A 600 28.04 -4.10 -10.63
N SER A 601 26.96 -3.35 -10.34
CA SER A 601 27.01 -2.19 -9.47
C SER A 601 27.27 -2.56 -8.00
N ASP A 602 26.62 -3.61 -7.50
CA ASP A 602 26.86 -4.11 -6.14
C ASP A 602 28.29 -4.64 -5.98
N TYR A 603 28.80 -5.36 -6.99
CA TYR A 603 30.19 -5.81 -7.01
C TYR A 603 31.19 -4.65 -7.02
N ALA A 604 30.97 -3.64 -7.87
CA ALA A 604 31.80 -2.44 -7.91
C ALA A 604 31.87 -1.73 -6.56
N LYS A 605 30.74 -1.61 -5.85
CA LYS A 605 30.68 -1.04 -4.50
C LYS A 605 31.50 -1.84 -3.48
N ILE A 606 31.40 -3.17 -3.50
CA ILE A 606 32.17 -4.06 -2.60
C ILE A 606 33.68 -3.90 -2.86
N LYS A 607 34.09 -3.75 -4.11
CA LYS A 607 35.49 -3.55 -4.49
C LYS A 607 35.98 -2.10 -4.33
N GLY A 608 35.11 -1.15 -4.02
CA GLY A 608 35.45 0.27 -3.92
C GLY A 608 35.76 0.93 -5.26
N ILE A 609 35.25 0.38 -6.36
CA ILE A 609 35.40 0.93 -7.72
C ILE A 609 34.49 2.15 -7.84
N ALA A 610 35.04 3.28 -8.26
CA ALA A 610 34.26 4.49 -8.48
C ALA A 610 33.37 4.32 -9.72
N ILE A 611 32.08 4.64 -9.58
CA ILE A 611 31.11 4.61 -10.68
C ILE A 611 30.78 6.07 -11.04
N ASN A 612 31.35 6.57 -12.12
CA ASN A 612 31.07 7.91 -12.64
C ASN A 612 30.01 7.86 -13.74
N THR A 613 28.76 7.56 -13.38
CA THR A 613 27.64 7.70 -14.31
C THR A 613 27.43 9.17 -14.67
N PRO A 614 27.18 9.51 -15.96
CA PRO A 614 26.89 10.89 -16.35
C PRO A 614 25.70 11.46 -15.57
N ALA A 615 25.80 12.71 -15.14
CA ALA A 615 24.61 13.48 -14.82
C ALA A 615 23.80 13.65 -16.13
N GLU A 616 22.48 13.55 -16.08
CA GLU A 616 21.54 13.67 -17.23
C GLU A 616 21.71 14.95 -18.11
N ASN A 617 22.67 15.82 -17.80
CA ASN A 617 23.01 17.01 -18.57
C ASN A 617 24.28 16.78 -19.42
N GLY A 618 24.13 16.12 -20.58
CA GLY A 618 25.22 16.00 -21.54
C GLY A 618 24.85 15.29 -22.85
N GLU A 619 24.27 16.04 -23.79
CA GLU A 619 24.15 15.74 -25.24
C GLU A 619 23.62 14.34 -25.62
N LEU A 620 22.29 14.23 -25.73
CA LEU A 620 21.67 13.21 -26.57
C LEU A 620 22.14 13.42 -28.02
N ARG A 621 22.88 12.43 -28.54
CA ARG A 621 23.09 12.25 -29.98
C ARG A 621 21.72 12.11 -30.63
N THR A 622 21.34 13.13 -31.38
CA THR A 622 20.21 13.08 -32.30
C THR A 622 20.57 12.15 -33.45
N ASP A 623 20.04 10.93 -33.44
CA ASP A 623 19.82 10.19 -34.67
C ASP A 623 18.30 10.00 -34.85
N GLN A 624 17.85 10.47 -36.00
CA GLN A 624 16.47 10.59 -36.43
C GLN A 624 15.87 9.19 -36.62
N GLU A 625 14.78 8.86 -35.93
CA GLU A 625 13.61 8.11 -36.43
C GLU A 625 12.69 7.68 -35.28
N THR A 626 11.92 8.60 -34.68
CA THR A 626 10.66 8.22 -34.00
C THR A 626 9.70 9.40 -33.94
N ASN A 627 9.08 9.70 -35.07
CA ASN A 627 7.91 10.57 -35.16
C ASN A 627 6.78 9.75 -35.78
N LEU A 628 5.72 9.44 -35.02
CA LEU A 628 4.32 9.34 -35.49
C LEU A 628 3.39 8.74 -34.42
N MET A 629 2.55 9.58 -33.80
CA MET A 629 1.06 9.50 -33.80
C MET A 629 0.45 10.26 -32.61
N ILE A 630 -0.16 11.40 -32.92
CA ILE A 630 -1.06 12.20 -32.07
C ILE A 630 -2.43 12.17 -32.77
N ASP A 631 -3.53 11.80 -32.08
CA ASP A 631 -4.81 12.56 -32.10
C ASP A 631 -6.00 11.97 -31.27
N LYS A 632 -6.68 12.89 -30.55
CA LYS A 632 -8.13 13.16 -30.27
C LYS A 632 -9.17 12.09 -29.84
N PHE A 633 -9.99 12.47 -28.84
CA PHE A 633 -11.44 12.18 -28.75
C PHE A 633 -12.24 13.34 -28.13
N SER A 634 -13.48 13.56 -28.62
CA SER A 634 -14.40 14.68 -28.36
C SER A 634 -15.62 14.32 -27.49
N TYR A 635 -16.23 15.35 -26.90
CA TYR A 635 -17.49 15.35 -26.14
C TYR A 635 -18.69 15.61 -27.06
N GLU A 636 -19.64 14.69 -27.23
CA GLU A 636 -20.96 15.03 -27.85
C GLU A 636 -22.15 14.07 -27.55
N ASP A 637 -21.99 12.92 -26.88
CA ASP A 637 -23.07 11.90 -26.80
C ASP A 637 -24.03 11.95 -25.58
N VAL A 638 -23.96 12.95 -24.70
CA VAL A 638 -24.74 12.94 -23.43
C VAL A 638 -26.14 13.60 -23.55
N ALA A 639 -26.51 14.16 -24.71
CA ALA A 639 -27.67 15.04 -24.81
C ALA A 639 -29.03 14.38 -25.18
N GLU A 640 -29.08 13.13 -25.66
CA GLU A 640 -30.33 12.57 -26.22
C GLU A 640 -31.20 11.74 -25.25
N ASP A 641 -30.64 11.19 -24.17
CA ASP A 641 -31.40 10.29 -23.28
C ASP A 641 -32.39 11.00 -22.34
N ALA A 642 -32.17 12.29 -22.04
CA ALA A 642 -33.00 13.04 -21.11
C ALA A 642 -34.44 13.32 -21.62
N ILE A 643 -34.67 13.30 -22.93
CA ILE A 643 -35.92 13.75 -23.55
C ILE A 643 -36.98 12.63 -23.65
N SER A 644 -36.56 11.36 -23.59
CA SER A 644 -37.45 10.18 -23.74
C SER A 644 -38.31 9.90 -22.50
N SER A 645 -37.76 10.12 -21.30
CA SER A 645 -38.40 9.75 -20.03
C SER A 645 -39.56 10.66 -19.61
N ILE A 646 -39.63 11.89 -20.13
CA ILE A 646 -40.65 12.88 -19.76
C ILE A 646 -42.03 12.56 -20.37
N LYS A 647 -42.10 11.81 -21.48
CA LYS A 647 -43.36 11.57 -22.21
C LYS A 647 -44.23 10.42 -21.68
N LYS A 648 -43.77 9.63 -20.71
CA LYS A 648 -44.48 8.41 -20.27
C LYS A 648 -45.28 8.53 -18.96
N GLY A 649 -45.32 9.69 -18.32
CA GLY A 649 -46.34 10.00 -17.29
C GLY A 649 -46.37 9.08 -16.06
N VAL A 650 -45.31 8.34 -15.78
CA VAL A 650 -45.15 7.52 -14.56
C VAL A 650 -44.05 8.16 -13.72
N LEU A 651 -44.46 8.89 -12.67
CA LEU A 651 -43.59 9.52 -11.69
C LEU A 651 -43.14 8.47 -10.65
N ASN A 652 -41.98 7.86 -10.89
CA ASN A 652 -41.15 7.24 -9.86
C ASN A 652 -39.74 7.81 -10.04
N PHE A 653 -39.17 8.37 -8.97
CA PHE A 653 -37.80 8.87 -9.00
C PHE A 653 -36.83 7.69 -8.81
N SER A 654 -36.06 7.37 -9.84
CA SER A 654 -34.85 6.54 -9.76
C SER A 654 -33.62 7.43 -9.83
N PHE A 655 -32.61 7.12 -9.02
CA PHE A 655 -31.27 7.65 -9.18
C PHE A 655 -30.62 6.95 -10.37
N GLU A 656 -30.09 7.71 -11.32
CA GLU A 656 -29.14 7.20 -12.30
C GLU A 656 -27.84 7.99 -12.15
N GLU A 657 -26.77 7.26 -11.84
CA GLU A 657 -25.44 7.78 -11.63
C GLU A 657 -24.65 7.53 -12.92
N THR A 658 -24.38 8.59 -13.68
CA THR A 658 -23.52 8.53 -14.88
C THR A 658 -22.42 9.59 -14.72
N GLY A 659 -21.29 9.15 -14.18
CA GLY A 659 -20.15 10.03 -13.83
C GLY A 659 -20.35 10.82 -12.53
N LYS A 660 -19.31 11.54 -12.09
CA LYS A 660 -19.08 12.09 -10.74
C LYS A 660 -20.14 13.06 -10.13
N ASN A 661 -21.33 13.28 -10.70
CA ASN A 661 -22.32 14.22 -10.16
C ASN A 661 -23.71 13.58 -9.93
N LYS A 662 -24.40 13.98 -8.84
CA LYS A 662 -25.81 13.63 -8.55
C LYS A 662 -26.74 14.77 -8.96
N PHE A 663 -27.79 14.47 -9.73
CA PHE A 663 -28.82 15.45 -10.11
C PHE A 663 -30.18 15.07 -9.52
N LEU A 664 -30.93 16.09 -9.04
CA LEU A 664 -32.28 15.95 -8.50
C LEU A 664 -33.27 16.67 -9.42
N LEU A 665 -34.28 15.94 -9.91
CA LEU A 665 -35.32 16.47 -10.79
C LEU A 665 -36.58 16.78 -9.97
N GLY A 666 -37.01 18.04 -9.93
CA GLY A 666 -38.26 18.45 -9.29
C GLY A 666 -39.28 18.95 -10.31
N LEU A 667 -40.51 18.43 -10.24
CA LEU A 667 -41.67 18.99 -10.96
C LEU A 667 -42.61 19.63 -9.93
N TYR A 668 -42.98 20.89 -10.15
CA TYR A 668 -44.04 21.54 -9.39
C TYR A 668 -45.10 22.11 -10.33
N ASN A 669 -46.36 21.72 -10.09
CA ASN A 669 -47.56 22.27 -10.73
C ASN A 669 -48.26 23.16 -9.72
N ASN A 670 -48.41 24.45 -10.02
CA ASN A 670 -49.00 25.42 -9.10
C ASN A 670 -50.50 25.66 -9.30
N SER A 671 -51.18 24.95 -10.20
CA SER A 671 -52.63 25.11 -10.39
C SER A 671 -53.35 23.77 -10.41
N LYS A 672 -54.47 23.72 -9.69
CA LYS A 672 -55.29 22.51 -9.59
C LYS A 672 -56.14 22.25 -10.83
N ASP A 673 -56.14 23.10 -11.86
CA ASP A 673 -57.05 22.90 -13.00
C ASP A 673 -56.57 23.34 -14.40
N GLU A 674 -55.42 24.01 -14.60
CA GLU A 674 -54.88 24.25 -15.95
C GLU A 674 -53.35 24.06 -16.01
N LEU A 675 -52.91 23.29 -17.01
CA LEU A 675 -51.53 22.82 -17.27
C LEU A 675 -50.68 23.85 -18.02
N GLU A 676 -50.91 25.14 -17.80
CA GLU A 676 -50.19 26.20 -18.53
C GLU A 676 -48.92 26.68 -17.81
N ASP A 677 -48.70 26.30 -16.54
CA ASP A 677 -47.51 26.68 -15.79
C ASP A 677 -46.79 25.45 -15.19
N VAL A 678 -46.04 24.72 -16.01
CA VAL A 678 -45.10 23.69 -15.54
C VAL A 678 -43.68 24.24 -15.64
N ILE A 679 -43.02 24.38 -14.49
CA ILE A 679 -41.61 24.75 -14.41
C ILE A 679 -40.81 23.51 -14.04
N VAL A 680 -39.90 23.10 -14.93
CA VAL A 680 -38.93 22.02 -14.66
C VAL A 680 -37.73 22.63 -13.99
N THR A 681 -37.36 22.16 -12.80
CA THR A 681 -36.17 22.62 -12.08
C THR A 681 -35.18 21.50 -11.87
N VAL A 682 -33.92 21.72 -12.30
CA VAL A 682 -32.80 20.80 -12.08
C VAL A 682 -31.96 21.32 -10.91
N TYR A 683 -31.83 20.52 -9.86
CA TYR A 683 -31.07 20.86 -8.66
C TYR A 683 -29.81 20.00 -8.58
N ASP A 684 -28.67 20.64 -8.34
CA ASP A 684 -27.37 20.00 -8.09
C ASP A 684 -27.06 20.04 -6.60
N GLU A 685 -27.09 18.86 -5.99
CA GLU A 685 -26.92 18.67 -4.54
C GLU A 685 -25.46 18.93 -4.08
N SER A 686 -24.50 18.79 -4.99
CA SER A 686 -23.06 18.99 -4.74
C SER A 686 -22.72 20.47 -4.54
N ASN A 687 -23.45 21.35 -5.24
CA ASN A 687 -23.24 22.80 -5.23
C ASN A 687 -24.36 23.55 -4.51
N ASN A 688 -25.39 22.84 -4.04
CA ASN A 688 -26.57 23.39 -3.40
C ASN A 688 -27.25 24.48 -4.26
N ASP A 689 -27.28 24.28 -5.59
CA ASP A 689 -27.69 25.30 -6.55
C ASP A 689 -28.66 24.76 -7.61
N ILE A 690 -29.49 25.64 -8.14
CA ILE A 690 -30.52 25.31 -9.14
C ILE A 690 -29.98 25.68 -10.52
N LEU A 691 -29.77 24.70 -11.40
CA LEU A 691 -29.00 24.93 -12.62
C LEU A 691 -29.83 25.45 -13.81
N VAL A 692 -31.11 25.08 -13.99
CA VAL A 692 -31.98 25.66 -15.04
C VAL A 692 -33.48 25.56 -14.67
N ALA A 693 -34.27 26.58 -15.07
CA ALA A 693 -35.74 26.55 -15.09
C ALA A 693 -36.26 26.70 -16.54
N TYR A 694 -37.05 25.75 -17.04
CA TYR A 694 -37.75 25.89 -18.32
C TYR A 694 -39.24 26.16 -18.11
N ASP A 695 -39.78 27.11 -18.86
CA ASP A 695 -41.22 27.33 -19.02
C ASP A 695 -41.75 26.41 -20.13
N PHE A 696 -42.85 25.71 -19.85
CA PHE A 696 -43.47 24.72 -20.73
C PHE A 696 -43.89 25.29 -22.10
N GLU A 697 -44.14 26.60 -22.24
CA GLU A 697 -44.42 27.22 -23.55
C GLU A 697 -43.19 27.30 -24.47
N THR A 698 -41.97 27.37 -23.93
CA THR A 698 -40.73 27.47 -24.73
C THR A 698 -40.40 26.14 -25.43
N LEU A 699 -40.95 25.03 -24.94
CA LEU A 699 -40.78 23.67 -25.48
C LEU A 699 -41.75 23.34 -26.63
N LYS A 700 -42.67 24.24 -27.00
CA LYS A 700 -43.59 24.05 -28.14
C LYS A 700 -43.20 24.78 -29.43
N GLY A 701 -42.06 25.47 -29.44
CA GLY A 701 -41.54 26.11 -30.64
C GLY A 701 -41.81 27.62 -30.68
N GLU A 702 -40.80 28.32 -31.15
CA GLU A 702 -40.66 29.77 -31.37
C GLU A 702 -40.02 30.61 -30.22
N GLU A 703 -38.79 31.00 -30.52
CA GLU A 703 -37.91 32.06 -29.98
C GLU A 703 -37.45 32.10 -28.51
N ARG A 704 -36.11 32.19 -28.38
CA ARG A 704 -35.32 32.36 -27.14
C ARG A 704 -35.64 33.67 -26.41
N ILE A 705 -35.83 33.60 -25.09
CA ILE A 705 -35.68 34.76 -24.18
C ILE A 705 -34.81 34.35 -22.98
N SER A 706 -33.72 35.07 -22.75
CA SER A 706 -32.85 34.94 -21.57
C SER A 706 -33.40 35.78 -20.40
N LYS A 707 -33.67 35.18 -19.23
CA LYS A 707 -33.96 35.90 -17.97
C LYS A 707 -33.59 35.08 -16.73
N SER A 708 -32.98 35.74 -15.75
CA SER A 708 -32.65 35.21 -14.42
C SER A 708 -33.81 35.44 -13.42
N LEU A 709 -34.09 34.43 -12.60
CA LEU A 709 -35.00 34.46 -11.46
C LEU A 709 -34.16 34.37 -10.18
N SER A 710 -34.52 35.13 -9.13
CA SER A 710 -33.84 35.12 -7.83
C SER A 710 -34.84 34.80 -6.73
N PHE A 711 -34.52 33.83 -5.87
CA PHE A 711 -35.33 33.45 -4.71
C PHE A 711 -34.63 33.91 -3.44
N SER A 712 -35.40 34.43 -2.46
CA SER A 712 -34.88 34.70 -1.13
C SER A 712 -35.82 34.12 -0.07
N SER A 713 -35.25 33.39 0.89
CA SER A 713 -35.95 32.99 2.11
C SER A 713 -35.47 33.86 3.25
N GLU A 714 -36.37 34.63 3.87
CA GLU A 714 -36.09 35.39 5.08
C GLU A 714 -36.58 34.60 6.31
N LYS A 715 -35.65 34.27 7.20
CA LYS A 715 -35.98 33.83 8.56
C LYS A 715 -36.48 35.04 9.35
N GLU A 716 -37.79 35.22 9.41
CA GLU A 716 -38.40 36.41 10.03
C GLU A 716 -38.30 36.39 11.56
N ASN A 717 -38.09 35.23 12.18
CA ASN A 717 -37.57 35.07 13.54
C ASN A 717 -37.27 33.58 13.84
N GLN A 718 -36.59 33.27 14.95
CA GLN A 718 -36.06 31.93 15.31
C GLN A 718 -37.04 30.76 15.31
N LYS A 719 -38.31 31.05 15.04
CA LYS A 719 -39.32 30.07 14.79
C LYS A 719 -39.86 30.12 13.35
N ASN A 720 -40.12 31.29 12.73
CA ASN A 720 -40.90 31.44 11.47
C ASN A 720 -40.00 31.65 10.21
N LEU A 721 -40.23 30.91 9.12
CA LEU A 721 -39.53 30.98 7.82
C LEU A 721 -40.46 31.55 6.75
N LYS A 722 -40.14 32.69 6.13
CA LYS A 722 -40.89 33.31 5.03
C LYS A 722 -40.13 33.22 3.71
N ILE A 723 -40.78 32.80 2.63
CA ILE A 723 -40.17 32.70 1.29
C ILE A 723 -40.83 33.73 0.38
N VAL A 724 -40.01 34.53 -0.30
CA VAL A 724 -40.44 35.55 -1.25
C VAL A 724 -39.73 35.35 -2.59
N SER A 725 -40.49 35.35 -3.67
CA SER A 725 -39.99 35.22 -5.04
C SER A 725 -40.42 36.40 -5.88
N THR A 726 -39.47 37.04 -6.57
CA THR A 726 -39.72 38.15 -7.49
C THR A 726 -39.38 37.74 -8.92
N TYR A 727 -40.25 38.04 -9.89
CA TYR A 727 -39.99 37.79 -11.30
C TYR A 727 -40.51 38.92 -12.19
N THR A 728 -39.91 39.08 -13.38
CA THR A 728 -40.29 40.16 -14.31
C THR A 728 -40.93 39.58 -15.56
N ALA A 729 -42.26 39.65 -15.67
CA ALA A 729 -43.00 39.20 -16.84
C ALA A 729 -43.45 40.41 -17.67
N ARG A 730 -43.17 40.39 -18.98
CA ARG A 730 -43.51 41.47 -19.94
C ARG A 730 -43.08 42.89 -19.52
N GLY A 731 -41.95 42.98 -18.81
CA GLY A 731 -41.35 44.26 -18.41
C GLY A 731 -41.82 44.80 -17.06
N GLU A 732 -42.75 44.13 -16.36
CA GLU A 732 -43.16 44.51 -15.01
C GLU A 732 -42.74 43.46 -13.98
N LYS A 733 -42.18 43.93 -12.86
CA LYS A 733 -41.70 43.11 -11.74
C LYS A 733 -42.89 42.75 -10.84
N ARG A 734 -43.14 41.45 -10.62
CA ARG A 734 -44.16 40.91 -9.71
C ARG A 734 -43.50 40.08 -8.60
N GLU A 735 -44.06 40.12 -7.41
CA GLU A 735 -43.52 39.49 -6.20
C GLU A 735 -44.58 38.63 -5.49
N ILE A 736 -44.21 37.46 -4.97
CA ILE A 736 -45.08 36.49 -4.26
C ILE A 736 -44.37 36.08 -2.95
N SER A 737 -45.07 36.01 -1.79
CA SER A 737 -44.48 35.95 -0.42
C SER A 737 -45.32 35.14 0.62
N ASP A 738 -44.77 34.11 1.33
CA ASP A 738 -45.49 33.24 2.35
C ASP A 738 -44.62 32.69 3.55
N SER A 739 -45.13 32.37 4.79
CA SER A 739 -44.36 32.14 6.10
C SER A 739 -44.71 30.97 7.12
N TYR A 740 -43.76 30.37 7.93
CA TYR A 740 -43.88 29.07 8.78
C TYR A 740 -43.02 28.78 10.12
N GLN A 741 -43.51 28.32 11.34
CA GLN A 741 -42.92 28.51 12.77
C GLN A 741 -42.35 27.31 13.73
N VAL A 742 -41.19 27.34 14.52
CA VAL A 742 -40.59 26.30 15.51
C VAL A 742 -39.67 26.72 16.79
N THR A 743 -39.63 26.06 18.02
CA THR A 743 -38.91 26.48 19.34
C THR A 743 -38.08 25.44 20.20
N LEU A 744 -37.04 25.79 21.05
CA LEU A 744 -36.45 24.98 22.21
C LEU A 744 -35.80 25.74 23.45
N THR A 745 -35.63 25.11 24.66
CA THR A 745 -35.19 25.66 26.02
C THR A 745 -34.08 24.86 26.80
N LYS A 746 -33.40 25.39 27.86
CA LYS A 746 -32.21 24.81 28.60
C LYS A 746 -32.17 25.09 30.15
N GLU A 747 -31.63 24.18 31.01
CA GLU A 747 -31.40 24.33 32.49
C GLU A 747 -29.99 23.84 32.98
N ARG A 748 -29.52 24.28 34.18
CA ARG A 748 -28.15 24.13 34.80
C ARG A 748 -28.11 23.20 36.04
N ASN A 749 -26.99 22.47 36.28
CA ASN A 749 -26.63 21.84 37.57
C ASN A 749 -25.10 21.83 37.83
N VAL A 750 -24.69 21.70 39.10
CA VAL A 750 -23.32 21.78 39.65
C VAL A 750 -22.58 20.44 39.53
N ASP A 751 -21.38 20.41 38.91
CA ASP A 751 -20.61 19.18 38.65
C ASP A 751 -19.61 18.84 39.79
N ILE A 752 -19.84 17.71 40.48
CA ILE A 752 -18.79 16.94 41.15
C ILE A 752 -18.10 16.12 40.06
N SER A 753 -16.77 16.21 39.91
CA SER A 753 -16.08 15.46 38.84
C SER A 753 -16.33 13.95 39.00
N ALA A 754 -16.72 13.30 37.91
CA ALA A 754 -17.02 11.86 37.88
C ALA A 754 -15.86 11.00 38.43
N SER A 755 -14.62 11.46 38.26
CA SER A 755 -13.42 10.80 38.80
C SER A 755 -13.41 10.73 40.32
N THR A 756 -13.89 11.75 41.03
CA THR A 756 -13.93 11.77 42.50
C THR A 756 -14.92 10.74 43.05
N ILE A 757 -16.08 10.58 42.38
CA ILE A 757 -17.09 9.59 42.75
C ILE A 757 -16.54 8.16 42.54
N ILE A 758 -15.87 7.93 41.41
CA ILE A 758 -15.28 6.63 41.08
C ILE A 758 -14.20 6.24 42.10
N ILE A 759 -13.34 7.17 42.54
CA ILE A 759 -12.31 6.93 43.57
C ILE A 759 -12.97 6.45 44.87
N ILE A 760 -14.01 7.13 45.33
CA ILE A 760 -14.71 6.79 46.58
C ILE A 760 -15.30 5.39 46.48
N VAL A 761 -15.93 5.04 45.35
CA VAL A 761 -16.52 3.71 45.13
C VAL A 761 -15.45 2.62 45.15
N ILE A 762 -14.32 2.82 44.44
CA ILE A 762 -13.21 1.86 44.40
C ILE A 762 -12.63 1.63 45.80
N ILE A 763 -12.36 2.70 46.55
CA ILE A 763 -11.81 2.61 47.91
C ILE A 763 -12.78 1.87 48.84
N VAL A 764 -14.09 2.15 48.75
CA VAL A 764 -15.11 1.48 49.57
C VAL A 764 -15.16 -0.02 49.25
N LEU A 765 -15.17 -0.41 47.97
CA LEU A 765 -15.15 -1.81 47.55
C LEU A 765 -13.91 -2.54 48.05
N LEU A 766 -12.74 -1.90 47.94
CA LEU A 766 -11.47 -2.47 48.38
C LEU A 766 -11.42 -2.68 49.90
N CYS A 767 -11.89 -1.69 50.67
CA CYS A 767 -12.03 -1.78 52.12
C CYS A 767 -12.99 -2.90 52.54
N VAL A 768 -14.13 -3.06 51.84
CA VAL A 768 -15.10 -4.14 52.12
C VAL A 768 -14.50 -5.51 51.81
N CYS A 769 -13.83 -5.67 50.67
CA CYS A 769 -13.16 -6.92 50.29
C CYS A 769 -12.08 -7.32 51.30
N LEU A 770 -11.19 -6.40 51.66
CA LEU A 770 -10.15 -6.65 52.67
C LEU A 770 -10.75 -6.94 54.04
N PHE A 771 -11.79 -6.20 54.45
CA PHE A 771 -12.47 -6.46 55.72
C PHE A 771 -13.05 -7.88 55.77
N ILE A 772 -13.74 -8.34 54.72
CA ILE A 772 -14.30 -9.70 54.66
C ILE A 772 -13.20 -10.77 54.75
N ILE A 773 -12.06 -10.55 54.09
CA ILE A 773 -10.94 -11.49 54.06
C ILE A 773 -10.20 -11.55 55.41
N PHE A 774 -10.00 -10.41 56.07
CA PHE A 774 -9.19 -10.31 57.28
C PHE A 774 -9.95 -10.41 58.62
N LYS A 775 -11.27 -10.20 58.64
CA LYS A 775 -12.10 -10.15 59.87
C LYS A 775 -11.92 -11.34 60.83
N ASN A 776 -11.56 -12.53 60.31
CA ASN A 776 -11.45 -13.77 61.10
C ASN A 776 -10.10 -14.51 60.87
N THR A 777 -9.02 -13.79 60.57
CA THR A 777 -7.71 -14.37 60.23
C THR A 777 -6.73 -14.27 61.41
N ASN A 778 -6.18 -15.40 61.87
CA ASN A 778 -5.22 -15.44 62.98
C ASN A 778 -3.78 -15.16 62.49
N LYS A 779 -2.93 -14.54 63.34
CA LYS A 779 -1.50 -14.25 63.06
C LYS A 779 -0.70 -15.48 62.61
N GLN A 780 -1.01 -16.66 63.15
CA GLN A 780 -0.36 -17.90 62.75
C GLN A 780 -0.65 -18.28 61.29
N LEU A 781 -1.86 -18.01 60.79
CA LEU A 781 -2.27 -18.29 59.42
C LEU A 781 -1.54 -17.38 58.43
N ILE A 782 -1.37 -16.11 58.77
CA ILE A 782 -0.62 -15.13 57.96
C ILE A 782 0.85 -15.56 57.84
N LYS A 783 1.49 -15.92 58.98
CA LYS A 783 2.88 -16.39 58.98
C LYS A 783 3.06 -17.67 58.17
N PHE A 784 2.07 -18.56 58.18
CA PHE A 784 2.04 -19.78 57.37
C PHE A 784 1.94 -19.46 55.87
N THR A 785 1.04 -18.56 55.47
CA THR A 785 0.87 -18.10 54.08
C THR A 785 2.14 -17.50 53.49
N PHE A 786 2.84 -16.60 54.20
CA PHE A 786 4.11 -16.03 53.71
C PHE A 786 5.21 -17.08 53.52
N LYS A 787 5.27 -18.10 54.39
CA LYS A 787 6.23 -19.20 54.26
C LYS A 787 5.95 -20.05 53.02
N ASN A 788 4.68 -20.23 52.65
CA ASN A 788 4.29 -21.02 51.48
C ASN A 788 4.59 -20.32 50.15
N LEU A 789 4.39 -19.00 50.05
CA LEU A 789 4.70 -18.23 48.85
C LEU A 789 6.19 -18.33 48.46
N GLY A 790 7.09 -18.54 49.43
CA GLY A 790 8.53 -18.68 49.19
C GLY A 790 9.01 -20.07 48.76
N ARG A 791 8.12 -21.07 48.66
CA ARG A 791 8.50 -22.47 48.37
C ARG A 791 8.76 -22.75 46.89
N ASN A 792 7.94 -22.19 46.00
CA ASN A 792 8.05 -22.34 44.54
C ASN A 792 8.40 -20.99 43.88
N ARG A 793 9.62 -20.51 44.14
CA ARG A 793 10.06 -19.14 43.79
C ARG A 793 9.89 -18.81 42.31
N SER A 794 10.33 -19.67 41.40
CA SER A 794 10.31 -19.38 39.96
C SER A 794 8.89 -19.13 39.42
N ARG A 795 7.92 -19.91 39.88
CA ARG A 795 6.53 -19.82 39.42
C ARG A 795 5.80 -18.65 40.05
N THR A 796 5.99 -18.43 41.35
CA THR A 796 5.44 -17.25 42.03
C THR A 796 6.00 -15.96 41.43
N ILE A 797 7.28 -15.94 41.06
CA ILE A 797 7.91 -14.82 40.35
C ILE A 797 7.28 -14.62 38.96
N LEU A 798 7.08 -15.69 38.18
CA LEU A 798 6.49 -15.56 36.84
C LEU A 798 5.04 -15.03 36.87
N THR A 799 4.19 -15.54 37.77
CA THR A 799 2.82 -15.03 37.95
C THR A 799 2.83 -13.58 38.46
N PHE A 800 3.75 -13.27 39.36
CA PHE A 800 3.94 -11.92 39.88
C PHE A 800 4.34 -10.93 38.78
N ILE A 801 5.28 -11.31 37.89
CA ILE A 801 5.72 -10.50 36.75
C ILE A 801 4.53 -10.19 35.82
N GLY A 802 3.70 -11.17 35.47
CA GLY A 802 2.53 -10.94 34.61
C GLY A 802 1.56 -9.90 35.20
N ILE A 803 1.23 -10.02 36.49
CA ILE A 803 0.38 -9.04 37.20
C ILE A 803 1.03 -7.65 37.20
N VAL A 804 2.33 -7.58 37.47
CA VAL A 804 3.07 -6.30 37.49
C VAL A 804 3.07 -5.65 36.11
N ILE A 805 3.34 -6.40 35.04
CA ILE A 805 3.35 -5.88 33.66
C ILE A 805 1.95 -5.38 33.27
N GLY A 806 0.90 -6.19 33.47
CA GLY A 806 -0.46 -5.80 33.10
C GLY A 806 -0.95 -4.55 33.83
N ILE A 807 -0.70 -4.46 35.15
CA ILE A 807 -1.08 -3.28 35.94
C ILE A 807 -0.20 -2.07 35.58
N SER A 808 1.10 -2.27 35.32
CA SER A 808 2.00 -1.19 34.89
C SER A 808 1.57 -0.60 33.55
N ALA A 809 1.16 -1.44 32.59
CA ALA A 809 0.69 -1.01 31.29
C ALA A 809 -0.59 -0.17 31.40
N THR A 810 -1.60 -0.65 32.15
CA THR A 810 -2.85 0.10 32.36
C THR A 810 -2.64 1.39 33.16
N ALA A 811 -1.80 1.37 34.20
CA ALA A 811 -1.49 2.56 34.98
C ALA A 811 -0.68 3.59 34.16
N GLY A 812 0.27 3.11 33.35
CA GLY A 812 1.10 3.92 32.47
C GLY A 812 0.28 4.59 31.37
N SER A 813 -0.64 3.86 30.71
CA SER A 813 -1.46 4.39 29.63
C SER A 813 -2.33 5.57 30.06
N ILE A 814 -3.08 5.40 31.15
CA ILE A 814 -3.96 6.45 31.71
C ILE A 814 -3.14 7.68 32.10
N SER A 815 -1.96 7.47 32.68
CA SER A 815 -1.07 8.56 33.09
C SER A 815 -0.49 9.30 31.89
N LEU A 816 -0.14 8.57 30.83
CA LEU A 816 0.39 9.11 29.59
C LEU A 816 -0.66 9.94 28.84
N GLY A 817 -1.90 9.45 28.73
CA GLY A 817 -3.00 10.21 28.13
C GLY A 817 -3.26 11.53 28.85
N GLN A 818 -3.27 11.52 30.19
CA GLN A 818 -3.41 12.76 30.99
C GLN A 818 -2.21 13.72 30.82
N ALA A 819 -1.00 13.17 30.72
CA ALA A 819 0.22 13.95 30.52
C ALA A 819 0.23 14.65 29.15
N PHE A 820 -0.17 13.93 28.10
CA PHE A 820 -0.28 14.48 26.74
C PHE A 820 -1.35 15.54 26.62
N ASP A 821 -2.55 15.33 27.19
CA ASP A 821 -3.62 16.35 27.18
C ASP A 821 -3.14 17.66 27.83
N GLN A 822 -2.43 17.57 28.96
CA GLN A 822 -1.87 18.75 29.63
C GLN A 822 -0.77 19.46 28.82
N LYS A 823 0.13 18.69 28.19
CA LYS A 823 1.21 19.25 27.34
C LYS A 823 0.63 19.93 26.10
N LEU A 824 -0.30 19.29 25.41
CA LEU A 824 -0.96 19.89 24.25
C LEU A 824 -1.71 21.17 24.61
N ARG A 825 -2.41 21.22 25.74
CA ARG A 825 -3.03 22.47 26.21
C ARG A 825 -2.00 23.58 26.36
N LYS A 826 -0.83 23.28 26.92
CA LYS A 826 0.29 24.23 27.08
C LYS A 826 0.90 24.65 25.72
N ASP A 827 1.01 23.73 24.77
CA ASP A 827 1.53 24.01 23.43
C ASP A 827 0.52 24.80 22.56
N PHE A 828 -0.78 24.56 22.73
CA PHE A 828 -1.82 25.41 22.12
C PHE A 828 -1.90 26.80 22.77
N GLU A 829 -1.53 26.95 24.04
CA GLU A 829 -1.37 28.27 24.66
C GLU A 829 -0.24 29.07 23.99
N SER A 830 0.85 28.43 23.55
CA SER A 830 1.98 29.09 22.87
C SER A 830 1.66 29.52 21.43
N PHE A 831 0.71 28.84 20.75
CA PHE A 831 0.14 29.25 19.46
C PHE A 831 -0.52 30.64 19.48
N GLY A 832 -0.83 31.14 20.68
CA GLY A 832 -1.37 32.47 20.91
C GLY A 832 -2.89 32.49 20.77
N ALA A 833 -3.58 32.16 21.85
CA ALA A 833 -5.04 32.07 21.89
C ALA A 833 -5.76 33.26 21.21
N GLY A 834 -6.80 32.96 20.41
CA GLY A 834 -7.50 33.92 19.56
C GLY A 834 -6.75 34.32 18.29
N ARG A 835 -5.99 33.40 17.70
CA ARG A 835 -5.32 33.59 16.40
C ARG A 835 -6.02 32.72 15.35
N ILE A 836 -6.29 33.31 14.19
CA ILE A 836 -6.81 32.65 13.00
C ILE A 836 -5.77 32.86 11.90
N ILE A 837 -5.31 31.77 11.29
CA ILE A 837 -4.38 31.80 10.16
C ILE A 837 -5.21 31.55 8.90
N VAL A 838 -5.15 32.48 7.97
CA VAL A 838 -5.79 32.40 6.65
C VAL A 838 -4.76 31.92 5.65
N LEU A 839 -5.06 30.80 5.00
CA LEU A 839 -4.21 30.16 4.00
C LEU A 839 -4.93 30.18 2.64
N PRO A 840 -4.22 30.50 1.56
CA PRO A 840 -4.80 30.59 0.22
C PRO A 840 -5.12 29.23 -0.43
N GLU A 841 -5.02 28.14 0.33
CA GLU A 841 -5.18 26.76 -0.13
C GLU A 841 -5.90 25.92 0.94
N LYS A 842 -6.48 24.77 0.56
CA LYS A 842 -7.15 23.86 1.51
C LYS A 842 -6.12 23.16 2.39
N VAL A 843 -6.21 23.33 3.71
CA VAL A 843 -5.37 22.60 4.67
C VAL A 843 -6.24 21.68 5.52
N ASP A 844 -6.22 20.40 5.19
CA ASP A 844 -6.83 19.36 6.02
C ASP A 844 -5.90 19.05 7.19
N ILE A 845 -6.24 19.60 8.35
CA ILE A 845 -5.64 19.26 9.64
C ILE A 845 -6.16 17.88 10.04
N SER A 846 -5.61 16.82 9.43
CA SER A 846 -5.73 15.44 9.90
C SER A 846 -4.37 14.99 10.42
N VAL A 847 -4.32 14.02 11.34
CA VAL A 847 -3.05 13.38 11.80
C VAL A 847 -2.52 12.40 10.75
N SER A 848 -2.68 12.77 9.47
CA SER A 848 -1.80 12.31 8.43
C SER A 848 -0.46 12.98 8.65
N PRO A 849 0.65 12.25 8.71
CA PRO A 849 1.94 12.91 8.67
C PRO A 849 2.14 13.65 7.29
N PRO A 850 3.30 14.25 7.01
CA PRO A 850 3.48 15.33 6.02
C PRO A 850 3.27 15.29 4.46
N THR A 851 2.14 14.88 3.85
CA THR A 851 2.12 14.55 2.37
C THR A 851 1.82 15.59 1.36
N GLN A 852 1.03 16.57 1.72
CA GLN A 852 0.67 17.58 0.74
C GLN A 852 1.90 18.42 0.41
N THR A 853 2.53 18.11 -0.72
CA THR A 853 3.11 19.14 -1.58
C THR A 853 1.95 20.10 -1.79
N PHE A 854 2.06 21.32 -1.27
CA PHE A 854 1.24 22.41 -1.78
C PHE A 854 1.60 22.49 -3.26
N GLU A 855 0.76 21.90 -4.11
CA GLU A 855 0.73 22.32 -5.50
C GLU A 855 0.45 23.81 -5.42
N LYS A 856 1.44 24.64 -5.72
CA LYS A 856 1.23 26.08 -5.92
C LYS A 856 0.20 26.19 -7.03
N SER A 857 -1.08 26.22 -6.66
CA SER A 857 -2.14 26.57 -7.58
C SER A 857 -1.83 28.01 -7.95
N ALA A 858 -1.52 28.21 -9.22
CA ALA A 858 -1.07 29.49 -9.77
C ALA A 858 -2.18 30.56 -9.79
N SER A 859 -3.06 30.63 -8.78
CA SER A 859 -4.27 31.43 -8.90
C SER A 859 -4.64 32.29 -7.68
N LEU A 860 -4.63 31.86 -6.40
CA LEU A 860 -5.05 32.76 -5.29
C LEU A 860 -3.93 33.71 -4.82
N ARG A 861 -4.21 35.02 -4.89
CA ARG A 861 -3.34 36.09 -4.41
C ARG A 861 -4.05 36.80 -3.27
N LEU A 862 -3.58 36.64 -2.03
CA LEU A 862 -4.03 37.48 -0.93
C LEU A 862 -3.39 38.86 -1.11
N ASP A 863 -4.17 39.91 -1.24
CA ASP A 863 -3.68 41.27 -1.53
C ASP A 863 -4.03 42.26 -0.41
N ASP A 864 -3.55 43.49 -0.53
CA ASP A 864 -3.82 44.58 0.42
C ASP A 864 -5.33 44.79 0.64
N ASP A 865 -6.15 44.63 -0.39
CA ASP A 865 -7.60 44.79 -0.28
C ASP A 865 -8.21 43.74 0.67
N VAL A 866 -7.67 42.50 0.73
CA VAL A 866 -8.15 41.46 1.67
C VAL A 866 -7.77 41.87 3.08
N VAL A 867 -6.53 42.29 3.27
CA VAL A 867 -6.02 42.74 4.57
C VAL A 867 -6.90 43.86 5.13
N ASP A 868 -7.31 44.81 4.29
CA ASP A 868 -8.15 45.93 4.69
C ASP A 868 -9.62 45.56 4.94
N GLU A 869 -10.15 44.54 4.27
CA GLU A 869 -11.48 43.99 4.59
C GLU A 869 -11.50 43.21 5.90
N LEU A 870 -10.47 42.39 6.16
CA LEU A 870 -10.36 41.64 7.40
C LEU A 870 -10.21 42.56 8.62
N LYS A 871 -9.54 43.71 8.49
CA LYS A 871 -9.44 44.75 9.55
C LYS A 871 -10.80 45.34 9.93
N LYS A 872 -11.81 45.31 9.05
CA LYS A 872 -13.16 45.89 9.30
C LYS A 872 -14.06 44.97 10.14
N ILE A 873 -13.68 43.71 10.34
CA ILE A 873 -14.46 42.77 11.15
C ILE A 873 -14.39 43.21 12.63
N GLU A 874 -15.54 43.41 13.27
CA GLU A 874 -15.65 43.94 14.65
C GLU A 874 -14.80 43.17 15.68
N ASN A 875 -14.69 41.85 15.55
CA ASN A 875 -13.93 41.00 16.48
C ASN A 875 -12.45 40.84 16.08
N VAL A 876 -11.96 41.51 15.04
CA VAL A 876 -10.56 41.48 14.61
C VAL A 876 -9.80 42.64 15.23
N LYS A 877 -8.74 42.32 15.97
CA LYS A 877 -7.84 43.28 16.63
C LYS A 877 -6.72 43.76 15.72
N SER A 878 -6.14 42.83 14.95
CA SER A 878 -4.99 43.07 14.08
C SER A 878 -4.99 42.05 12.95
N VAL A 879 -4.40 42.43 11.80
CA VAL A 879 -4.24 41.60 10.61
C VAL A 879 -2.80 41.77 10.12
N CYS A 880 -2.02 40.70 10.08
CA CYS A 880 -0.61 40.70 9.73
C CYS A 880 -0.42 39.90 8.44
N PRO A 881 -0.18 40.57 7.30
CA PRO A 881 0.20 39.89 6.08
C PRO A 881 1.63 39.35 6.20
N VAL A 882 1.85 38.13 5.71
CA VAL A 882 3.14 37.45 5.71
C VAL A 882 3.44 36.93 4.32
N ILE A 883 4.66 37.19 3.85
CA ILE A 883 5.22 36.57 2.65
C ILE A 883 6.30 35.59 3.08
N ASN A 884 6.09 34.33 2.71
CA ASN A 884 7.06 33.27 2.88
C ASN A 884 7.99 33.27 1.66
N TYR A 885 9.29 33.24 1.93
CA TYR A 885 10.32 33.17 0.92
C TYR A 885 11.38 32.17 1.38
N GLU A 886 11.66 31.18 0.54
CA GLU A 886 12.72 30.21 0.80
C GLU A 886 13.90 30.53 -0.10
N THR A 887 15.08 30.67 0.49
CA THR A 887 16.29 30.98 -0.27
C THR A 887 17.53 30.51 0.46
N THR A 888 18.63 30.42 -0.27
CA THR A 888 19.94 30.11 0.30
C THR A 888 20.47 31.31 1.09
N VAL A 889 20.84 31.04 2.34
CA VAL A 889 21.48 31.98 3.26
C VAL A 889 22.91 31.52 3.50
N THR A 890 23.86 32.39 3.22
CA THR A 890 25.28 32.15 3.46
C THR A 890 25.75 32.92 4.70
N PHE A 891 26.39 32.21 5.63
CA PHE A 891 27.03 32.76 6.82
C PHE A 891 28.45 32.21 6.96
N LYS A 892 29.45 33.09 7.07
CA LYS A 892 30.88 32.74 7.23
C LYS A 892 31.43 31.70 6.22
N GLY A 893 30.85 31.62 5.02
CA GLY A 893 31.29 30.71 3.95
C GLY A 893 30.46 29.42 3.85
N GLU A 894 29.57 29.16 4.80
CA GLU A 894 28.61 28.05 4.77
C GLU A 894 27.26 28.52 4.22
N SER A 895 26.64 27.74 3.34
CA SER A 895 25.36 28.06 2.72
C SER A 895 24.32 26.99 3.04
N THR A 896 23.13 27.41 3.48
CA THR A 896 22.00 26.52 3.73
C THR A 896 20.70 27.18 3.29
N ASN A 897 19.68 26.41 2.94
CA ASN A 897 18.36 26.97 2.63
C ASN A 897 17.63 27.28 3.93
N CYS A 898 17.17 28.53 4.07
CA CYS A 898 16.43 28.97 5.24
C CYS A 898 15.05 29.49 4.82
N PHE A 899 14.08 29.32 5.73
CA PHE A 899 12.78 29.97 5.61
C PHE A 899 12.88 31.43 6.06
N ILE A 900 12.41 32.31 5.20
CA ILE A 900 12.37 33.75 5.44
C ILE A 900 10.91 34.20 5.46
N GLN A 901 10.53 34.91 6.51
CA GLN A 901 9.24 35.56 6.59
C GLN A 901 9.40 37.07 6.51
N PHE A 902 8.83 37.64 5.46
CA PHE A 902 8.63 39.08 5.36
C PHE A 902 7.34 39.41 6.11
N VAL A 903 7.47 40.15 7.20
CA VAL A 903 6.37 40.43 8.13
C VAL A 903 6.15 41.93 8.27
N ASP A 904 4.88 42.32 8.39
CA ASP A 904 4.53 43.70 8.74
C ASP A 904 4.81 43.96 10.23
N LEU A 905 5.84 44.75 10.52
CA LEU A 905 6.35 44.96 11.88
C LEU A 905 5.34 45.66 12.81
N ASP A 906 4.41 46.46 12.27
CA ASP A 906 3.41 47.17 13.06
C ASP A 906 2.38 46.19 13.68
N THR A 907 2.12 45.08 12.99
CA THR A 907 1.12 44.07 13.37
C THR A 907 1.75 42.80 13.91
N PHE A 908 2.94 42.42 13.46
CA PHE A 908 3.68 41.21 13.85
C PHE A 908 3.90 41.10 15.36
N HIS A 909 4.35 42.17 16.01
CA HIS A 909 4.56 42.20 17.47
C HIS A 909 3.28 42.00 18.28
N GLN A 910 2.11 42.15 17.66
CA GLN A 910 0.80 41.96 18.28
C GLN A 910 0.24 40.54 18.07
N MET A 911 0.77 39.80 17.09
CA MET A 911 0.32 38.45 16.74
C MET A 911 0.95 37.39 17.63
N THR A 912 2.26 37.47 17.79
CA THR A 912 3.07 36.38 18.35
C THR A 912 3.85 36.89 19.56
N PRO A 913 3.68 36.27 20.76
CA PRO A 913 4.39 36.68 21.97
C PRO A 913 5.85 36.19 21.94
N LEU A 914 6.59 36.52 20.88
CA LEU A 914 8.00 36.15 20.71
C LEU A 914 8.86 36.96 21.66
N LYS A 915 9.73 36.26 22.39
CA LYS A 915 10.71 36.89 23.27
C LYS A 915 12.07 36.85 22.58
N ILE A 916 12.74 37.99 22.49
CA ILE A 916 14.13 38.06 22.05
C ILE A 916 15.04 37.53 23.17
N ASP A 917 15.97 36.63 22.84
CA ASP A 917 17.02 36.17 23.75
C ASP A 917 18.22 37.13 23.73
N LYS A 918 18.67 37.50 22.53
CA LYS A 918 19.82 38.40 22.31
C LYS A 918 19.46 39.51 21.33
N GLY A 919 19.87 40.75 21.62
CA GLY A 919 19.67 41.91 20.74
C GLY A 919 18.32 42.60 20.95
N SER A 920 17.73 43.13 19.89
CA SER A 920 16.43 43.81 19.92
C SER A 920 15.52 43.37 18.78
N VAL A 921 14.22 43.64 18.94
CA VAL A 921 13.23 43.32 17.91
C VAL A 921 13.36 44.30 16.73
N LEU A 922 12.98 43.85 15.53
CA LEU A 922 12.89 44.68 14.34
C LEU A 922 11.86 45.81 14.52
N GLU A 923 12.27 47.02 14.14
CA GLU A 923 11.50 48.24 14.12
C GLU A 923 11.51 48.85 12.71
N LYS A 924 10.49 49.64 12.41
CA LYS A 924 10.38 50.32 11.12
C LYS A 924 11.55 51.30 10.94
N GLY A 925 12.26 51.19 9.82
CA GLY A 925 13.40 52.07 9.50
C GLY A 925 14.79 51.50 9.82
N ASP A 926 14.90 50.26 10.33
CA ASP A 926 16.20 49.62 10.63
C ASP A 926 17.07 49.28 9.40
N GLY A 927 16.55 49.46 8.17
CA GLY A 927 17.28 49.13 6.95
C GLY A 927 17.44 47.61 6.74
N LEU A 928 18.58 47.17 6.20
CA LEU A 928 18.86 45.75 5.91
C LEU A 928 19.23 44.98 7.19
N THR A 929 18.23 44.70 8.03
CA THR A 929 18.41 43.93 9.26
C THR A 929 17.38 42.80 9.41
N ALA A 930 17.73 41.75 10.16
CA ALA A 930 16.87 40.59 10.41
C ALA A 930 16.78 40.23 11.89
N ASN A 931 15.65 39.65 12.30
CA ASN A 931 15.59 38.83 13.51
C ASN A 931 15.69 37.35 13.12
N VAL A 932 16.48 36.58 13.85
CA VAL A 932 16.79 35.18 13.51
C VAL A 932 16.18 34.24 14.55
N GLY A 933 15.51 33.19 14.08
CA GLY A 933 15.00 32.11 14.93
C GLY A 933 16.11 31.37 15.69
N TYR A 934 15.77 30.80 16.85
CA TYR A 934 16.73 30.15 17.73
C TYR A 934 17.50 29.00 17.05
N ASP A 935 16.80 28.15 16.30
CA ASP A 935 17.42 27.00 15.62
C ASP A 935 18.24 27.43 14.42
N ILE A 936 17.83 28.47 13.70
CA ILE A 936 18.67 29.05 12.63
C ILE A 936 19.97 29.61 13.21
N SER A 937 19.89 30.29 14.37
CA SER A 937 21.07 30.85 15.02
C SER A 937 22.03 29.78 15.54
N THR A 938 21.52 28.66 16.07
CA THR A 938 22.33 27.69 16.83
C THR A 938 22.61 26.37 16.12
N LYS A 939 21.78 25.96 15.16
CA LYS A 939 21.82 24.63 14.52
C LYS A 939 22.02 24.67 13.01
N ALA A 940 21.62 25.76 12.33
CA ALA A 940 21.68 25.81 10.86
C ALA A 940 23.09 26.00 10.28
N PHE A 941 24.04 26.48 11.08
CA PHE A 941 25.43 26.73 10.70
C PHE A 941 26.37 26.17 11.76
N SER A 942 27.62 25.88 11.39
CA SER A 942 28.63 25.36 12.33
C SER A 942 29.00 26.36 13.43
N GLU A 943 28.93 27.66 13.11
CA GLU A 943 29.10 28.75 14.05
C GLU A 943 27.76 29.39 14.40
N THR A 944 27.60 29.78 15.68
CA THR A 944 26.39 30.48 16.14
C THR A 944 26.30 31.89 15.55
N ILE A 945 25.12 32.24 15.02
CA ILE A 945 24.83 33.61 14.55
C ILE A 945 24.63 34.51 15.77
N GLU A 946 25.45 35.55 15.92
CA GLU A 946 25.34 36.56 16.96
C GLU A 946 24.74 37.88 16.45
N VAL A 947 24.39 38.76 17.38
CA VAL A 947 23.87 40.10 17.05
C VAL A 947 24.99 40.94 16.43
N GLY A 948 24.73 41.54 15.27
CA GLY A 948 25.68 42.30 14.47
C GLY A 948 26.33 41.50 13.35
N ASP A 949 26.17 40.18 13.32
CA ASP A 949 26.68 39.33 12.25
C ASP A 949 25.98 39.61 10.92
N LYS A 950 26.73 39.45 9.82
CA LYS A 950 26.23 39.61 8.46
C LYS A 950 25.81 38.28 7.86
N LEU A 951 24.55 38.19 7.48
CA LEU A 951 23.97 37.08 6.73
C LEU A 951 23.84 37.50 5.27
N LYS A 952 24.38 36.70 4.35
CA LYS A 952 24.15 36.92 2.92
C LYS A 952 22.92 36.13 2.51
N ILE A 953 21.83 36.84 2.25
CA ILE A 953 20.54 36.27 1.84
C ILE A 953 20.37 36.58 0.35
N GLY A 954 20.45 35.55 -0.49
CA GLY A 954 20.55 35.74 -1.94
C GLY A 954 21.72 36.66 -2.33
N ASN A 955 21.42 37.81 -2.93
CA ASN A 955 22.43 38.80 -3.35
C ASN A 955 22.67 39.94 -2.35
N LEU A 956 22.00 39.95 -1.20
CA LEU A 956 22.05 41.05 -0.23
C LEU A 956 22.68 40.63 1.08
N GLU A 957 23.50 41.52 1.66
CA GLU A 957 24.00 41.38 3.03
C GLU A 957 23.02 42.04 4.01
N VAL A 958 22.57 41.27 4.99
CA VAL A 958 21.62 41.68 6.04
C VAL A 958 22.27 41.49 7.40
N ASN A 959 22.17 42.50 8.28
CA ASN A 959 22.75 42.40 9.63
C ASN A 959 21.75 41.78 10.62
N THR A 960 22.22 40.89 11.48
CA THR A 960 21.40 40.29 12.54
C THR A 960 21.15 41.30 13.65
N LYS A 961 19.90 41.73 13.86
CA LYS A 961 19.51 42.68 14.91
C LYS A 961 19.15 42.00 16.23
N GLY A 962 18.64 40.77 16.17
CA GLY A 962 18.32 40.01 17.37
C GLY A 962 17.99 38.55 17.07
N VAL A 963 18.17 37.69 18.07
CA VAL A 963 17.88 36.27 18.02
C VAL A 963 16.74 35.95 18.97
N PHE A 964 15.73 35.22 18.51
CA PHE A 964 14.60 34.81 19.34
C PHE A 964 15.01 33.76 20.38
N LYS A 965 14.31 33.78 21.52
CA LYS A 965 14.42 32.75 22.55
C LYS A 965 13.73 31.49 22.08
N GLU A 966 14.36 30.35 22.35
CA GLU A 966 13.79 29.03 22.12
C GLU A 966 12.37 28.95 22.68
N THR A 967 11.42 28.59 21.81
CA THR A 967 10.04 28.29 22.19
C THR A 967 9.82 26.79 22.16
N ASP A 968 9.20 26.23 23.22
CA ASP A 968 8.70 24.85 23.24
C ASP A 968 7.63 24.69 22.14
N GLY A 969 8.00 24.04 21.02
CA GLY A 969 7.12 23.85 19.85
C GLY A 969 6.42 22.49 19.83
N LEU A 970 5.33 22.40 19.06
CA LEU A 970 4.75 21.13 18.60
C LEU A 970 5.72 20.48 17.61
N SER A 971 6.22 19.26 17.90
CA SER A 971 7.08 18.53 16.97
C SER A 971 6.30 18.06 15.74
N GLY A 972 6.78 18.38 14.53
CA GLY A 972 6.18 17.95 13.27
C GLY A 972 5.44 19.07 12.54
N ARG A 973 4.74 18.72 11.45
CA ARG A 973 4.24 19.56 10.35
C ARG A 973 3.55 20.91 10.65
N ILE A 974 3.13 21.13 11.88
CA ILE A 974 2.66 22.44 12.34
C ILE A 974 3.84 23.43 12.43
N GLU A 975 5.08 22.95 12.61
CA GLU A 975 6.31 23.75 12.73
C GLU A 975 6.53 24.78 11.62
N SER A 976 6.28 24.43 10.35
CA SER A 976 6.58 25.33 9.21
C SER A 976 5.58 26.47 9.04
N ILE A 977 4.35 26.32 9.55
CA ILE A 977 3.33 27.37 9.52
C ILE A 977 3.37 28.20 10.82
N VAL A 978 4.00 27.69 11.89
CA VAL A 978 3.70 28.12 13.25
C VAL A 978 4.91 28.43 14.12
N THR A 979 6.10 27.88 13.86
CA THR A 979 7.21 28.01 14.81
C THR A 979 8.25 29.07 14.44
N PRO A 980 8.57 29.99 15.37
CA PRO A 980 9.55 31.06 15.16
C PRO A 980 11.01 30.57 15.22
N ASN A 981 11.26 29.32 15.63
CA ASN A 981 12.62 28.81 15.85
C ASN A 981 13.40 28.64 14.55
N ILE A 982 12.73 28.29 13.44
CA ILE A 982 13.34 27.95 12.14
C ILE A 982 13.22 29.06 11.08
N VAL A 983 12.86 30.28 11.47
CA VAL A 983 12.52 31.37 10.55
C VAL A 983 13.48 32.56 10.72
N ILE A 984 13.89 33.16 9.61
CA ILE A 984 14.52 34.49 9.58
C ILE A 984 13.45 35.52 9.23
N TYR A 985 13.24 36.50 10.10
CA TYR A 985 12.26 37.55 9.91
C TYR A 985 12.89 38.78 9.30
N LEU A 986 12.25 39.31 8.25
CA LEU A 986 12.62 40.56 7.58
C LEU A 986 11.40 41.49 7.53
N PRO A 987 11.59 42.83 7.51
CA PRO A 987 10.50 43.77 7.29
C PRO A 987 9.82 43.55 5.93
N LEU A 988 8.48 43.59 5.87
CA LEU A 988 7.71 43.40 4.64
C LEU A 988 8.13 44.36 3.51
N GLU A 989 8.52 45.59 3.85
CA GLU A 989 9.02 46.60 2.90
C GLU A 989 10.28 46.15 2.12
N MET A 990 10.99 45.15 2.63
CA MET A 990 12.18 44.59 1.97
C MET A 990 11.86 43.58 0.88
N VAL A 991 10.62 43.08 0.76
CA VAL A 991 10.26 41.99 -0.17
C VAL A 991 10.72 42.27 -1.59
N ASN A 992 10.47 43.48 -2.11
CA ASN A 992 10.80 43.90 -3.47
C ASN A 992 12.32 43.94 -3.77
N LYS A 993 13.17 43.85 -2.74
CA LYS A 993 14.63 43.73 -2.91
C LYS A 993 15.08 42.29 -3.14
N PHE A 994 14.24 41.29 -2.81
CA PHE A 994 14.55 39.86 -2.94
C PHE A 994 13.69 39.19 -4.01
N VAL A 995 12.39 39.51 -4.04
CA VAL A 995 11.43 38.90 -4.96
C VAL A 995 10.37 39.92 -5.37
N SER A 996 10.06 39.98 -6.66
CA SER A 996 8.94 40.77 -7.19
C SER A 996 7.64 39.99 -6.92
N LYS A 997 7.00 40.27 -5.78
CA LYS A 997 5.78 39.60 -5.36
C LYS A 997 4.76 40.62 -4.88
N ASP A 998 3.57 40.59 -5.47
CA ASP A 998 2.45 41.50 -5.22
C ASP A 998 1.31 40.86 -4.41
N TYR A 999 1.59 39.75 -3.71
CA TYR A 999 0.61 39.01 -2.91
C TYR A 999 1.23 38.35 -1.67
N TYR A 1000 0.40 38.06 -0.68
CA TYR A 1000 0.72 37.43 0.59
C TYR A 1000 0.49 35.92 0.54
N ASP A 1001 1.36 35.15 1.20
CA ASP A 1001 1.22 33.69 1.31
C ASP A 1001 0.33 33.30 2.49
N VAL A 1002 0.33 34.13 3.53
CA VAL A 1002 -0.43 33.91 4.77
C VAL A 1002 -0.94 35.25 5.26
N ILE A 1003 -2.19 35.28 5.73
CA ILE A 1003 -2.68 36.39 6.55
C ILE A 1003 -2.99 35.86 7.95
N GLU A 1004 -2.34 36.44 8.94
CA GLU A 1004 -2.63 36.15 10.34
C GLU A 1004 -3.62 37.17 10.90
N VAL A 1005 -4.61 36.68 11.66
CA VAL A 1005 -5.66 37.51 12.25
C VAL A 1005 -5.71 37.27 13.76
N LYS A 1006 -5.60 38.35 14.54
CA LYS A 1006 -5.82 38.30 15.99
C LYS A 1006 -7.23 38.73 16.32
N VAL A 1007 -7.96 37.93 17.10
CA VAL A 1007 -9.31 38.30 17.56
C VAL A 1007 -9.32 38.98 18.93
N ILE A 1008 -10.33 39.81 19.18
CA ILE A 1008 -10.55 40.51 20.46
C ILE A 1008 -11.13 39.54 21.50
N ASP A 1009 -12.24 38.88 21.17
CA ASP A 1009 -12.91 37.87 22.00
C ASP A 1009 -12.68 36.46 21.42
N LYS A 1010 -11.92 35.67 22.17
CA LYS A 1010 -11.54 34.28 21.84
C LYS A 1010 -12.74 33.34 21.79
N ASN A 1011 -13.83 33.63 22.50
CA ASN A 1011 -15.02 32.78 22.46
C ASN A 1011 -15.82 32.95 21.16
N LYS A 1012 -15.53 33.99 20.39
CA LYS A 1012 -16.13 34.29 19.09
C LYS A 1012 -15.19 33.96 17.92
N THR A 1013 -14.08 33.26 18.15
CA THR A 1013 -13.11 32.88 17.11
C THR A 1013 -13.80 32.13 15.97
N LYS A 1014 -14.64 31.15 16.24
CA LYS A 1014 -15.42 30.42 15.21
C LYS A 1014 -16.37 31.31 14.40
N ALA A 1015 -17.09 32.22 15.07
CA ALA A 1015 -17.97 33.17 14.36
C ALA A 1015 -17.18 34.22 13.57
N THR A 1016 -15.93 34.48 13.95
CA THR A 1016 -15.03 35.37 13.23
C THR A 1016 -14.44 34.65 12.03
N ASP A 1017 -14.06 33.39 12.20
CA ASP A 1017 -13.63 32.47 11.15
C ASP A 1017 -14.66 32.34 10.02
N GLU A 1018 -15.93 32.12 10.36
CA GLU A 1018 -17.03 32.09 9.40
C GLU A 1018 -17.16 33.41 8.62
N LYS A 1019 -16.99 34.56 9.29
CA LYS A 1019 -17.00 35.88 8.62
C LYS A 1019 -15.78 36.09 7.70
N ILE A 1020 -14.61 35.62 8.13
CA ILE A 1020 -13.38 35.66 7.32
C ILE A 1020 -13.58 34.81 6.07
N ASN A 1021 -14.11 33.59 6.23
CA ASN A 1021 -14.41 32.69 5.11
C ASN A 1021 -15.40 33.32 4.14
N ASN A 1022 -16.49 33.94 4.62
CA ASN A 1022 -17.45 34.63 3.75
C ASN A 1022 -16.80 35.77 2.94
N ILE A 1023 -15.93 36.58 3.56
CA ILE A 1023 -15.21 37.67 2.86
C ILE A 1023 -14.30 37.10 1.76
N LEU A 1024 -13.60 35.99 2.06
CA LEU A 1024 -12.71 35.34 1.10
C LEU A 1024 -13.48 34.65 -0.03
N GLU A 1025 -14.64 34.05 0.26
CA GLU A 1025 -15.58 33.47 -0.72
C GLU A 1025 -16.18 34.54 -1.64
N ASP A 1026 -16.63 35.66 -1.08
CA ASP A 1026 -17.19 36.80 -1.81
C ASP A 1026 -16.15 37.40 -2.77
N LYS A 1027 -14.90 37.51 -2.29
CA LYS A 1027 -13.83 38.14 -3.05
C LYS A 1027 -13.14 37.20 -4.04
N TYR A 1028 -13.09 35.90 -3.74
CA TYR A 1028 -12.45 34.88 -4.56
C TYR A 1028 -13.39 33.69 -4.81
N PRO A 1029 -14.49 33.90 -5.56
CA PRO A 1029 -15.42 32.83 -5.89
C PRO A 1029 -14.70 31.69 -6.65
N ASN A 1030 -15.03 30.45 -6.32
CA ASN A 1030 -14.46 29.21 -6.88
C ASN A 1030 -12.98 28.95 -6.54
N ARG A 1031 -12.42 29.57 -5.50
CA ARG A 1031 -11.08 29.25 -5.00
C ARG A 1031 -11.14 28.73 -3.58
N ILE A 1032 -10.31 27.72 -3.31
CA ILE A 1032 -10.34 27.00 -2.03
C ILE A 1032 -9.31 27.61 -1.09
N PHE A 1033 -9.76 28.29 -0.04
CA PHE A 1033 -8.93 28.75 1.07
C PHE A 1033 -9.17 27.88 2.32
N SER A 1034 -8.33 28.04 3.33
CA SER A 1034 -8.57 27.44 4.63
C SER A 1034 -8.16 28.34 5.76
N THR A 1035 -8.93 28.25 6.83
CA THR A 1035 -8.62 28.90 8.08
C THR A 1035 -8.27 27.89 9.15
N VAL A 1036 -7.22 28.22 9.90
CA VAL A 1036 -6.69 27.41 10.99
C VAL A 1036 -6.73 28.23 12.26
N TYR A 1037 -7.41 27.73 13.29
CA TYR A 1037 -7.48 28.37 14.61
C TYR A 1037 -7.34 27.36 15.74
N THR A 1038 -6.91 27.87 16.89
CA THR A 1038 -6.49 27.09 18.07
C THR A 1038 -7.52 26.05 18.51
N GLU A 1039 -8.81 26.42 18.55
CA GLU A 1039 -9.87 25.57 19.09
C GLU A 1039 -10.20 24.39 18.17
N LYS A 1040 -10.16 24.57 16.84
CA LYS A 1040 -10.34 23.49 15.84
C LYS A 1040 -9.17 22.51 15.90
N LEU A 1041 -7.95 23.01 16.03
CA LEU A 1041 -6.76 22.19 16.24
C LEU A 1041 -6.85 21.39 17.54
N GLN A 1042 -7.25 22.03 18.64
CA GLN A 1042 -7.37 21.38 19.94
C GLN A 1042 -8.41 20.25 19.93
N SER A 1043 -9.58 20.45 19.31
CA SER A 1043 -10.60 19.40 19.25
C SER A 1043 -10.17 18.19 18.41
N THR A 1044 -9.56 18.43 17.24
CA THR A 1044 -9.10 17.34 16.38
C THR A 1044 -7.99 16.52 17.04
N VAL A 1045 -7.02 17.17 17.69
CA VAL A 1045 -5.94 16.44 18.38
C VAL A 1045 -6.46 15.70 19.60
N SER A 1046 -7.41 16.28 20.35
CA SER A 1046 -8.02 15.62 21.51
C SER A 1046 -8.77 14.35 21.12
N GLU A 1047 -9.46 14.35 19.98
CA GLU A 1047 -10.19 13.19 19.44
C GLU A 1047 -9.22 12.05 19.07
N ILE A 1048 -8.06 12.39 18.54
CA ILE A 1048 -7.05 11.42 18.10
C ILE A 1048 -6.31 10.81 19.30
N LEU A 1049 -5.96 11.61 20.30
CA LEU A 1049 -5.41 11.09 21.55
C LEU A 1049 -6.38 10.16 22.29
N TYR A 1050 -7.68 10.46 22.22
CA TYR A 1050 -8.70 9.59 22.79
C TYR A 1050 -8.70 8.21 22.12
N GLN A 1051 -8.53 8.14 20.79
CA GLN A 1051 -8.40 6.86 20.07
C GLN A 1051 -7.14 6.08 20.48
N PHE A 1052 -6.00 6.77 20.65
CA PHE A 1052 -4.77 6.14 21.15
C PHE A 1052 -4.91 5.60 22.58
N ASP A 1053 -5.54 6.36 23.47
CA ASP A 1053 -5.77 5.91 24.86
C ASP A 1053 -6.66 4.66 24.92
N LEU A 1054 -7.65 4.55 24.02
CA LEU A 1054 -8.48 3.35 23.89
C LEU A 1054 -7.68 2.11 23.48
N ILE A 1055 -6.78 2.23 22.49
CA ILE A 1055 -5.95 1.11 22.00
C ILE A 1055 -5.01 0.62 23.11
N ILE A 1056 -4.29 1.54 23.78
CA ILE A 1056 -3.34 1.16 24.83
C ILE A 1056 -4.08 0.59 26.06
N SER A 1057 -5.24 1.15 26.41
CA SER A 1057 -6.07 0.62 27.48
C SER A 1057 -6.57 -0.80 27.17
N PHE A 1058 -6.92 -1.09 25.91
CA PHE A 1058 -7.30 -2.44 25.46
C PHE A 1058 -6.16 -3.44 25.63
N ILE A 1059 -4.92 -3.07 25.24
CA ILE A 1059 -3.72 -3.90 25.46
C ILE A 1059 -3.51 -4.17 26.95
N GLY A 1060 -3.64 -3.15 27.80
CA GLY A 1060 -3.52 -3.32 29.25
C GLY A 1060 -4.53 -4.32 29.83
N VAL A 1061 -5.80 -4.24 29.41
CA VAL A 1061 -6.83 -5.21 29.80
C VAL A 1061 -6.50 -6.62 29.29
N PHE A 1062 -6.02 -6.75 28.06
CA PHE A 1062 -5.61 -8.03 27.49
C PHE A 1062 -4.46 -8.67 28.26
N CYS A 1063 -3.42 -7.90 28.62
CA CYS A 1063 -2.31 -8.39 29.45
C CYS A 1063 -2.77 -8.87 30.84
N LEU A 1064 -3.76 -8.20 31.43
CA LEU A 1064 -4.37 -8.64 32.70
C LEU A 1064 -5.12 -9.97 32.54
N LEU A 1065 -5.81 -10.20 31.41
CA LEU A 1065 -6.50 -11.47 31.13
C LEU A 1065 -5.51 -12.62 30.93
N VAL A 1066 -4.45 -12.41 30.14
CA VAL A 1066 -3.39 -13.42 29.94
C VAL A 1066 -2.72 -13.78 31.27
N SER A 1067 -2.43 -12.77 32.10
CA SER A 1067 -1.91 -12.97 33.46
C SER A 1067 -2.87 -13.76 34.34
N GLY A 1068 -4.18 -13.55 34.17
CA GLY A 1068 -5.25 -14.31 34.80
C GLY A 1068 -5.16 -15.82 34.55
N ILE A 1069 -4.89 -16.23 33.32
CA ILE A 1069 -4.70 -17.65 32.96
C ILE A 1069 -3.46 -18.21 33.67
N GLY A 1070 -2.37 -17.45 33.71
CA GLY A 1070 -1.16 -17.81 34.46
C GLY A 1070 -1.42 -18.00 35.95
N ILE A 1071 -2.21 -17.12 36.56
CA ILE A 1071 -2.66 -17.25 37.96
C ILE A 1071 -3.46 -18.55 38.15
N MET A 1072 -4.41 -18.83 37.25
CA MET A 1072 -5.24 -20.04 37.33
C MET A 1072 -4.37 -21.31 37.27
N ASN A 1073 -3.44 -21.37 36.33
CA ASN A 1073 -2.52 -22.51 36.19
C ASN A 1073 -1.62 -22.68 37.42
N MET A 1074 -1.07 -21.58 37.94
CA MET A 1074 -0.28 -21.61 39.18
C MET A 1074 -1.09 -22.18 40.34
N VAL A 1075 -2.35 -21.77 40.49
CA VAL A 1075 -3.23 -22.25 41.58
C VAL A 1075 -3.55 -23.73 41.42
N ILE A 1076 -3.87 -24.21 40.21
CA ILE A 1076 -4.16 -25.63 39.96
C ILE A 1076 -2.94 -26.50 40.32
N VAL A 1077 -1.75 -26.09 39.87
CA VAL A 1077 -0.52 -26.84 40.11
C VAL A 1077 -0.14 -26.81 41.60
N ASN A 1078 -0.25 -25.66 42.27
CA ASN A 1078 0.02 -25.54 43.71
C ASN A 1078 -0.90 -26.44 44.56
N ILE A 1079 -2.19 -26.52 44.22
CA ILE A 1079 -3.12 -27.42 44.89
C ILE A 1079 -2.78 -28.90 44.62
N THR A 1080 -2.36 -29.21 43.39
CA THR A 1080 -2.01 -30.58 42.98
C THR A 1080 -0.73 -31.07 43.67
N GLU A 1081 0.33 -30.25 43.70
CA GLU A 1081 1.60 -30.57 44.37
C GLU A 1081 1.45 -30.72 45.88
N ARG A 1082 0.49 -30.00 46.48
CA ARG A 1082 0.21 -30.03 47.93
C ARG A 1082 -0.97 -30.92 48.28
N ARG A 1083 -1.44 -31.76 47.36
CA ARG A 1083 -2.62 -32.60 47.56
C ARG A 1083 -2.50 -33.49 48.81
N GLN A 1084 -1.33 -34.09 49.03
CA GLN A 1084 -1.04 -34.90 50.22
C GLN A 1084 -1.02 -34.07 51.51
N GLU A 1085 -0.43 -32.86 51.50
CA GLU A 1085 -0.44 -31.95 52.65
C GLU A 1085 -1.86 -31.52 53.02
N ILE A 1086 -2.65 -31.14 52.02
CA ILE A 1086 -4.06 -30.75 52.17
C ILE A 1086 -4.87 -31.94 52.69
N GLY A 1087 -4.62 -33.15 52.18
CA GLY A 1087 -5.22 -34.40 52.66
C GLY A 1087 -4.90 -34.70 54.13
N ILE A 1088 -3.63 -34.57 54.54
CA ILE A 1088 -3.19 -34.75 55.93
C ILE A 1088 -3.83 -33.70 56.85
N MET A 1089 -3.88 -32.43 56.43
CA MET A 1089 -4.55 -31.37 57.20
C MET A 1089 -6.03 -31.69 57.42
N MET A 1090 -6.73 -32.16 56.38
CA MET A 1090 -8.14 -32.57 56.50
C MET A 1090 -8.30 -33.80 57.41
N ALA A 1091 -7.39 -34.78 57.34
CA ALA A 1091 -7.42 -35.97 58.20
C ALA A 1091 -7.19 -35.66 59.68
N VAL A 1092 -6.37 -34.65 59.99
CA VAL A 1092 -6.12 -34.14 61.35
C VAL A 1092 -7.26 -33.24 61.85
N GLY A 1093 -8.28 -32.96 61.01
CA GLY A 1093 -9.49 -32.23 61.38
C GLY A 1093 -9.51 -30.75 60.99
N ALA A 1094 -8.64 -30.29 60.08
CA ALA A 1094 -8.69 -28.92 59.59
C ALA A 1094 -9.98 -28.67 58.77
N PRO A 1095 -10.79 -27.64 59.10
CA PRO A 1095 -12.01 -27.36 58.36
C PRO A 1095 -11.71 -26.94 56.91
N TYR A 1096 -12.52 -27.40 55.96
CA TYR A 1096 -12.49 -26.97 54.55
C TYR A 1096 -12.40 -25.44 54.39
N LYS A 1097 -13.18 -24.70 55.18
CA LYS A 1097 -13.21 -23.23 55.17
C LYS A 1097 -11.86 -22.62 55.57
N THR A 1098 -11.09 -23.28 56.42
CA THR A 1098 -9.76 -22.82 56.87
C THR A 1098 -8.73 -22.99 55.76
N ILE A 1099 -8.77 -24.11 55.03
CA ILE A 1099 -7.88 -24.38 53.89
C ILE A 1099 -8.18 -23.39 52.74
N MET A 1100 -9.46 -23.22 52.39
CA MET A 1100 -9.89 -22.26 51.37
C MET A 1100 -9.48 -20.82 51.73
N LYS A 1101 -9.64 -20.40 52.99
CA LYS A 1101 -9.17 -19.09 53.46
C LYS A 1101 -7.67 -18.91 53.31
N THR A 1102 -6.89 -19.96 53.57
CA THR A 1102 -5.41 -19.90 53.45
C THR A 1102 -5.00 -19.63 52.00
N LEU A 1103 -5.60 -20.32 51.04
CA LEU A 1103 -5.32 -20.15 49.61
C LEU A 1103 -5.82 -18.80 49.07
N ILE A 1104 -7.00 -18.33 49.52
CA ILE A 1104 -7.50 -16.99 49.18
C ILE A 1104 -6.59 -15.91 49.76
N LEU A 1105 -6.04 -16.09 50.97
CA LEU A 1105 -5.07 -15.18 51.55
C LEU A 1105 -3.75 -15.16 50.75
N GLU A 1106 -3.24 -16.32 50.33
CA GLU A 1106 -2.06 -16.41 49.45
C GLU A 1106 -2.26 -15.59 48.16
N LEU A 1107 -3.43 -15.73 47.53
CA LEU A 1107 -3.83 -14.95 46.35
C LEU A 1107 -4.01 -13.46 46.63
N THR A 1108 -4.63 -13.09 47.74
CA THR A 1108 -4.84 -11.68 48.11
C THR A 1108 -3.51 -10.97 48.33
N PHE A 1109 -2.56 -11.61 49.01
CA PHE A 1109 -1.21 -11.05 49.18
C PHE A 1109 -0.48 -10.90 47.84
N LEU A 1110 -0.58 -11.89 46.96
CA LEU A 1110 -0.01 -11.80 45.61
C LEU A 1110 -0.60 -10.60 44.84
N GLY A 1111 -1.92 -10.39 44.91
CA GLY A 1111 -2.61 -9.28 44.26
C GLY A 1111 -2.28 -7.91 44.85
N ILE A 1112 -2.10 -7.79 46.17
CA ILE A 1112 -1.67 -6.55 46.82
C ILE A 1112 -0.24 -6.20 46.41
N ILE A 1113 0.69 -7.15 46.51
CA ILE A 1113 2.10 -6.91 46.15
C ILE A 1113 2.19 -6.62 44.65
N GLY A 1114 1.47 -7.37 43.81
CA GLY A 1114 1.42 -7.17 42.37
C GLY A 1114 0.80 -5.82 41.99
N GLY A 1115 -0.26 -5.39 42.67
CA GLY A 1115 -0.88 -4.07 42.46
C GLY A 1115 0.02 -2.91 42.85
N ILE A 1116 0.75 -3.02 43.97
CA ILE A 1116 1.73 -2.00 44.39
C ILE A 1116 2.93 -1.97 43.44
N ALA A 1117 3.48 -3.13 43.09
CA ALA A 1117 4.62 -3.22 42.19
C ALA A 1117 4.25 -2.80 40.76
N GLY A 1118 3.03 -3.12 40.30
CA GLY A 1118 2.48 -2.65 39.04
C GLY A 1118 2.23 -1.15 39.03
N PHE A 1119 1.74 -0.57 40.13
CA PHE A 1119 1.67 0.88 40.28
C PHE A 1119 3.07 1.52 40.17
N VAL A 1120 4.06 0.99 40.90
CA VAL A 1120 5.44 1.49 40.83
C VAL A 1120 6.03 1.32 39.43
N GLY A 1121 5.77 0.20 38.75
CA GLY A 1121 6.18 -0.02 37.37
C GLY A 1121 5.52 0.96 36.40
N GLY A 1122 4.22 1.21 36.54
CA GLY A 1122 3.51 2.23 35.78
C GLY A 1122 4.06 3.64 36.04
N LEU A 1123 4.42 3.96 37.30
CA LEU A 1123 5.11 5.20 37.63
C LEU A 1123 6.49 5.31 36.97
N LEU A 1124 7.25 4.22 36.92
CA LEU A 1124 8.53 4.21 36.23
C LEU A 1124 8.36 4.43 34.73
N VAL A 1125 7.36 3.82 34.11
CA VAL A 1125 7.02 4.08 32.69
C VAL A 1125 6.71 5.56 32.50
N VAL A 1126 5.90 6.15 33.37
CA VAL A 1126 5.62 7.59 33.31
C VAL A 1126 6.91 8.41 33.45
N LEU A 1127 7.75 8.13 34.44
CA LEU A 1127 9.00 8.87 34.65
C LEU A 1127 9.98 8.71 33.48
N ILE A 1128 10.07 7.52 32.88
CA ILE A 1128 10.88 7.26 31.68
C ILE A 1128 10.31 8.05 30.51
N THR A 1129 9.01 8.01 30.27
CA THR A 1129 8.39 8.78 29.19
C THR A 1129 8.51 10.27 29.44
N GLN A 1130 8.41 10.75 30.67
CA GLN A 1130 8.65 12.16 31.02
C GLN A 1130 10.10 12.57 30.79
N TYR A 1131 11.06 11.67 31.05
CA TYR A 1131 12.47 11.91 30.76
C TYR A 1131 12.75 11.94 29.25
N ILE A 1132 12.24 10.97 28.50
CA ILE A 1132 12.42 10.86 27.05
C ILE A 1132 11.70 12.01 26.33
N ALA A 1133 10.44 12.26 26.68
CA ALA A 1133 9.62 13.27 26.02
C ALA A 1133 9.85 14.69 26.58
N GLN A 1134 10.64 14.83 27.66
CA GLN A 1134 10.84 16.09 28.39
C GLN A 1134 9.53 16.76 28.85
N ILE A 1135 8.48 15.98 29.07
CA ILE A 1135 7.15 16.47 29.48
C ILE A 1135 7.05 16.40 31.01
N LEU A 1136 7.03 17.56 31.67
CA LEU A 1136 6.82 17.66 33.13
C LEU A 1136 5.33 17.85 33.44
N THR A 1137 4.61 16.75 33.65
CA THR A 1137 3.21 16.78 34.13
C THR A 1137 3.05 15.88 35.36
N VAL A 1138 2.12 16.21 36.26
CA VAL A 1138 1.94 15.48 37.51
C VAL A 1138 0.66 14.64 37.41
N PRO A 1139 0.75 13.31 37.24
CA PRO A 1139 -0.43 12.47 37.17
C PRO A 1139 -1.18 12.43 38.51
N ASN A 1140 -2.47 12.11 38.48
CA ASN A 1140 -3.26 11.95 39.71
C ASN A 1140 -2.92 10.62 40.40
N PHE A 1141 -1.84 10.64 41.19
CA PHE A 1141 -1.30 9.47 41.88
C PHE A 1141 -2.34 8.73 42.74
N ALA A 1142 -3.27 9.46 43.37
CA ALA A 1142 -4.27 8.86 44.25
C ALA A 1142 -5.28 7.99 43.47
N PHE A 1143 -5.71 8.44 42.28
CA PHE A 1143 -6.59 7.68 41.41
C PHE A 1143 -5.89 6.41 40.90
N ILE A 1144 -4.69 6.57 40.33
CA ILE A 1144 -3.95 5.48 39.68
C ILE A 1144 -3.54 4.42 40.71
N PHE A 1145 -3.12 4.83 41.91
CA PHE A 1145 -2.79 3.91 42.99
C PHE A 1145 -4.01 3.09 43.43
N SER A 1146 -5.14 3.75 43.65
CA SER A 1146 -6.38 3.09 44.07
C SER A 1146 -6.87 2.08 43.02
N LEU A 1147 -6.81 2.46 41.74
CA LEU A 1147 -7.18 1.60 40.62
C LEU A 1147 -6.24 0.40 40.47
N SER A 1148 -4.92 0.62 40.56
CA SER A 1148 -3.90 -0.43 40.45
C SER A 1148 -4.04 -1.48 41.54
N LEU A 1149 -4.28 -1.04 42.78
CA LEU A 1149 -4.50 -1.94 43.91
C LEU A 1149 -5.81 -2.72 43.76
N PHE A 1150 -6.86 -2.08 43.26
CA PHE A 1150 -8.14 -2.74 43.00
C PHE A 1150 -8.00 -3.83 41.93
N LEU A 1151 -7.41 -3.49 40.78
CA LEU A 1151 -7.22 -4.43 39.66
C LEU A 1151 -6.35 -5.61 40.06
N GLY A 1152 -5.26 -5.38 40.80
CA GLY A 1152 -4.37 -6.44 41.29
C GLY A 1152 -5.06 -7.44 42.22
N ILE A 1153 -5.93 -6.97 43.13
CA ILE A 1153 -6.72 -7.86 43.98
C ILE A 1153 -7.82 -8.55 43.18
N ALA A 1154 -8.55 -7.80 42.34
CA ALA A 1154 -9.70 -8.30 41.59
C ALA A 1154 -9.32 -9.43 40.63
N ILE A 1155 -8.24 -9.25 39.85
CA ILE A 1155 -7.82 -10.23 38.83
C ILE A 1155 -7.38 -11.55 39.46
N VAL A 1156 -6.61 -11.46 40.55
CA VAL A 1156 -6.08 -12.65 41.24
C VAL A 1156 -7.20 -13.42 41.95
N LEU A 1157 -8.17 -12.72 42.54
CA LEU A 1157 -9.34 -13.36 43.13
C LEU A 1157 -10.24 -13.98 42.06
N PHE A 1158 -10.48 -13.28 40.94
CA PHE A 1158 -11.35 -13.77 39.87
C PHE A 1158 -10.83 -15.09 39.29
N PHE A 1159 -9.56 -15.12 38.87
CA PHE A 1159 -8.96 -16.31 38.25
C PHE A 1159 -8.54 -17.38 39.26
N GLY A 1160 -8.17 -16.99 40.49
CA GLY A 1160 -7.67 -17.94 41.49
C GLY A 1160 -8.75 -18.63 42.33
N VAL A 1161 -9.91 -17.99 42.58
CA VAL A 1161 -10.96 -18.59 43.42
C VAL A 1161 -11.69 -19.74 42.72
N ILE A 1162 -11.84 -19.66 41.39
CA ILE A 1162 -12.51 -20.69 40.59
C ILE A 1162 -11.84 -22.07 40.73
N PRO A 1163 -10.53 -22.24 40.47
CA PRO A 1163 -9.86 -23.53 40.63
C PRO A 1163 -9.81 -24.00 42.09
N ILE A 1164 -9.67 -23.10 43.07
CA ILE A 1164 -9.73 -23.45 44.50
C ILE A 1164 -11.06 -24.12 44.85
N LYS A 1165 -12.18 -23.53 44.41
CA LYS A 1165 -13.52 -24.09 44.66
C LYS A 1165 -13.72 -25.43 43.94
N LYS A 1166 -13.17 -25.60 42.74
CA LYS A 1166 -13.27 -26.86 41.97
C LYS A 1166 -12.43 -27.98 42.60
N ALA A 1167 -11.19 -27.69 42.98
CA ALA A 1167 -10.26 -28.70 43.46
C ALA A 1167 -10.62 -29.23 44.85
N LEU A 1168 -11.12 -28.36 45.74
CA LEU A 1168 -11.47 -28.76 47.10
C LEU A 1168 -12.79 -29.56 47.18
N LYS A 1169 -13.62 -29.60 46.12
CA LYS A 1169 -14.88 -30.39 46.07
C LYS A 1169 -14.67 -31.91 45.93
N LYS A 1170 -13.45 -32.40 45.69
CA LYS A 1170 -13.15 -33.84 45.57
C LYS A 1170 -13.05 -34.51 46.95
N GLU A 1171 -13.46 -35.78 47.06
CA GLU A 1171 -13.53 -36.48 48.35
C GLU A 1171 -12.15 -36.62 49.03
N PRO A 1172 -12.02 -36.40 50.36
CA PRO A 1172 -10.75 -36.44 51.07
C PRO A 1172 -9.99 -37.77 50.96
N ILE A 1173 -10.71 -38.88 50.78
CA ILE A 1173 -10.15 -40.24 50.66
C ILE A 1173 -9.33 -40.40 49.38
N GLU A 1174 -9.72 -39.75 48.28
CA GLU A 1174 -8.96 -39.75 47.03
C GLU A 1174 -7.72 -38.85 47.08
N ALA A 1175 -7.60 -37.94 48.05
CA ALA A 1175 -6.44 -37.06 48.18
C ALA A 1175 -5.31 -37.65 49.02
N LEU A 1176 -5.60 -38.69 49.81
CA LEU A 1176 -4.63 -39.43 50.64
C LEU A 1176 -4.02 -40.65 49.91
N ARG A 1177 -4.70 -41.16 48.87
CA ARG A 1177 -4.13 -42.08 47.88
C ARG A 1177 -3.34 -41.31 46.85
#